data_AF-A0A8C9IGF5-F1
#
_entry.id   AF-A0A8C9IGF5-F1
#
_cell.length_a   1.000
_cell.length_b   1.000
_cell.length_c   1.000
_cell.angle_alpha   90.00
_cell.angle_beta   90.00
_cell.angle_gamma   90.00
#
_symmetry.space_group_name_H-M   'P 1'
#
loop_
_entity.id
_entity.type
_entity.pdbx_description
1 polymer ?
#
loop_
_entity_poly.entity_id
_entity_poly.type
_entity_poly.pdbx_seq_one_letter_code
_entity_poly.pdbx_strand_id
1 'polypeptide(L)'
;MDEKKRMDEKKRMDETEKVAVADDTHTTSGNKDTPRKTKENNFGKRQREKLKNKNIILYVSKKDKNKIELPVFIHSYVWKNKSWYGVIHMRECCANKLLTNAINTHMPLNYLPMICKPKQWTSTSGGMLLLKNNFIRCNIKPLFDLNVCNLNRIKNIVSEVGNVKWTINNEILYYVEYAYMNGITVGKVPSNRNYSLPSYIDTKKENSDNLKKYLLLKEEITRLNKCLNSERPTFLQKLAVAKILKNNDSIYFPHNIDFRGRMYPLSPHLHHMSDDVCRSLMLFYEKKEIGKNGLFWLKIHTANIFGKDKLPFEKRIQWVDTNLSNLKKLCEDPFNNREFWNTSDKPWQALSVSLDLIRAIQLPDPTKYKSNIPIQQDGTCNGLQHYAALGRDEDGGKAVNIVPCDEPQDIYTVVLKIVIKKIQSDLDQTISIILNKTDVIKYNTDNNNDNNNNNNNNNNIDSKYSLRSNNIVGKKQLAEYCFEFNLLTRKVVKQTIMTICYGVTSIGAKNQVKGKILTMLGKEVDKNTINKLSQYIANYIFESISEIFKRAMVIKKWFNKLSKTSNDLNIPITWISPIGLPCEQPYRLGSRIVVNTPLQSVSVISYKHSDLDKNKQRLGFPPNFVHSLDASHLMLTAEKMLIKNNFSFAAVHDSYWTHAGNVDTMNNFIRECFVNLYSEPILENMYQNFQKRLGKFASKIPPPPEQGSLDISLVLGSRYFFS
;
A
#
# COMPACT_ATOMS: atom_id res chain seq x y z
N MET A 1 27.85 -46.99 38.57
CA MET A 1 27.48 -45.57 38.70
C MET A 1 26.49 -45.10 37.62
N ASP A 2 26.22 -45.92 36.58
CA ASP A 2 25.27 -45.57 35.50
C ASP A 2 23.85 -46.13 35.65
N GLU A 3 23.60 -47.08 36.56
CA GLU A 3 22.22 -47.54 36.85
C GLU A 3 21.43 -46.60 37.76
N LYS A 4 22.12 -45.87 38.67
CA LYS A 4 21.47 -44.89 39.55
C LYS A 4 20.95 -43.66 38.80
N LYS A 5 21.63 -43.25 37.72
CA LYS A 5 21.19 -42.14 36.85
C LYS A 5 19.97 -42.50 35.99
N ARG A 6 19.87 -43.74 35.51
CA ARG A 6 18.71 -44.20 34.73
C ARG A 6 17.44 -44.37 35.57
N MET A 7 17.57 -44.70 36.85
CA MET A 7 16.42 -44.76 37.78
C MET A 7 15.87 -43.37 38.14
N ASP A 8 16.74 -42.36 38.27
CA ASP A 8 16.32 -41.00 38.62
C ASP A 8 15.68 -40.24 37.44
N GLU A 9 16.05 -40.55 36.19
CA GLU A 9 15.38 -40.01 35.00
C GLU A 9 14.00 -40.64 34.76
N LYS A 10 13.82 -41.93 35.08
CA LYS A 10 12.52 -42.60 34.96
C LYS A 10 11.51 -42.11 36.01
N LYS A 11 11.96 -41.82 37.25
CA LYS A 11 11.13 -41.19 38.28
C LYS A 11 10.66 -39.77 37.94
N ARG A 12 11.46 -39.00 37.17
CA ARG A 12 11.07 -37.65 36.74
C ARG A 12 10.07 -37.63 35.57
N MET A 13 10.07 -38.65 34.72
CA MET A 13 9.07 -38.77 33.65
C MET A 13 7.70 -39.22 34.18
N ASP A 14 7.66 -40.13 35.16
CA ASP A 14 6.39 -40.60 35.74
C ASP A 14 5.66 -39.55 36.60
N GLU A 15 6.36 -38.52 37.09
CA GLU A 15 5.75 -37.37 37.81
C GLU A 15 5.20 -36.28 36.87
N THR A 16 5.59 -36.27 35.58
CA THR A 16 5.08 -35.28 34.61
C THR A 16 3.81 -35.73 33.88
N GLU A 17 3.47 -37.03 33.92
CA GLU A 17 2.22 -37.56 33.33
C GLU A 17 1.03 -37.62 34.30
N LYS A 18 1.20 -37.31 35.59
CA LYS A 18 0.12 -37.38 36.60
C LYS A 18 -0.65 -36.08 36.87
N VAL A 19 -0.42 -35.00 36.13
CA VAL A 19 -1.15 -33.71 36.32
C VAL A 19 -2.20 -33.42 35.23
N ALA A 20 -2.52 -34.41 34.39
CA ALA A 20 -3.49 -34.26 33.31
C ALA A 20 -4.67 -35.25 33.40
N VAL A 21 -5.19 -35.53 34.60
CA VAL A 21 -6.48 -36.22 34.76
C VAL A 21 -7.18 -35.73 36.04
N ALA A 22 -8.25 -34.94 35.89
CA ALA A 22 -9.37 -34.67 36.81
C ALA A 22 -10.02 -33.34 36.38
N ASP A 23 -11.32 -33.16 36.21
CA ASP A 23 -12.51 -34.01 36.24
C ASP A 23 -13.56 -33.21 35.46
N ASP A 24 -14.09 -33.77 34.38
CA ASP A 24 -15.33 -33.29 33.75
C ASP A 24 -16.49 -34.06 34.40
N THR A 25 -17.06 -33.51 35.47
CA THR A 25 -18.37 -33.94 35.97
C THR A 25 -19.37 -32.82 35.80
N HIS A 26 -20.27 -33.02 34.84
CA HIS A 26 -21.52 -32.30 34.70
C HIS A 26 -22.35 -32.41 35.99
N THR A 27 -22.70 -31.28 36.59
CA THR A 27 -23.91 -31.16 37.40
C THR A 27 -24.67 -29.90 36.99
N THR A 28 -25.90 -30.13 36.56
CA THR A 28 -26.96 -29.18 36.25
C THR A 28 -27.50 -28.51 37.52
N SER A 29 -27.54 -27.17 37.55
CA SER A 29 -28.56 -26.43 38.33
C SER A 29 -28.58 -24.92 38.01
N GLY A 30 -29.74 -24.45 37.53
CA GLY A 30 -30.46 -23.26 37.99
C GLY A 30 -29.80 -21.87 38.06
N ASN A 31 -30.29 -20.96 37.20
CA ASN A 31 -30.57 -19.53 37.41
C ASN A 31 -29.85 -18.74 38.53
N LYS A 32 -29.14 -17.66 38.13
CA LYS A 32 -29.52 -16.25 38.42
C LYS A 32 -28.44 -15.28 37.94
N ASP A 33 -28.87 -14.25 37.23
CA ASP A 33 -28.08 -13.08 36.83
C ASP A 33 -27.37 -12.44 38.03
N THR A 34 -26.04 -12.41 37.99
CA THR A 34 -25.21 -11.50 38.78
C THR A 34 -24.00 -11.04 37.96
N PRO A 35 -23.61 -9.75 38.04
CA PRO A 35 -22.49 -9.23 37.28
C PRO A 35 -21.19 -9.83 37.82
N ARG A 36 -20.47 -10.61 37.00
CA ARG A 36 -19.13 -11.12 37.30
C ARG A 36 -18.17 -9.94 37.52
N LYS A 37 -18.00 -9.51 38.77
CA LYS A 37 -16.81 -8.78 39.22
C LYS A 37 -15.61 -9.68 38.92
N THR A 38 -14.83 -9.30 37.92
CA THR A 38 -13.52 -9.92 37.64
C THR A 38 -12.65 -9.79 38.89
N LYS A 39 -12.51 -10.89 39.66
CA LYS A 39 -11.50 -10.99 40.71
C LYS A 39 -10.15 -10.81 40.03
N GLU A 40 -9.48 -9.70 40.34
CA GLU A 40 -8.12 -9.41 39.90
C GLU A 40 -7.23 -10.57 40.39
N ASN A 41 -6.61 -11.31 39.45
CA ASN A 41 -5.80 -12.48 39.79
C ASN A 41 -4.65 -12.04 40.74
N ASN A 42 -4.38 -12.79 41.81
CA ASN A 42 -3.39 -12.43 42.85
C ASN A 42 -1.99 -12.11 42.29
N PHE A 43 -1.66 -12.64 41.11
CA PHE A 43 -0.47 -12.31 40.35
C PHE A 43 -0.44 -10.85 39.86
N GLY A 44 -1.56 -10.34 39.35
CA GLY A 44 -1.69 -8.96 38.87
C GLY A 44 -1.55 -7.94 40.00
N LYS A 45 -2.07 -8.25 41.19
CA LYS A 45 -1.91 -7.44 42.41
C LYS A 45 -0.44 -7.39 42.86
N ARG A 46 0.24 -8.55 42.92
CA ARG A 46 1.68 -8.63 43.25
C ARG A 46 2.59 -7.92 42.24
N GLN A 47 2.28 -7.99 40.95
CA GLN A 47 3.02 -7.24 39.92
C GLN A 47 2.80 -5.74 40.04
N ARG A 48 1.56 -5.30 40.31
CA ARG A 48 1.24 -3.88 40.59
C ARG A 48 1.97 -3.35 41.82
N GLU A 49 2.03 -4.13 42.90
CA GLU A 49 2.76 -3.76 44.12
C GLU A 49 4.29 -3.72 43.89
N LYS A 50 4.86 -4.69 43.16
CA LYS A 50 6.27 -4.64 42.76
C LYS A 50 6.60 -3.44 41.86
N LEU A 51 5.70 -3.06 40.96
CA LEU A 51 5.85 -1.87 40.11
C LEU A 51 5.68 -0.55 40.88
N LYS A 52 4.82 -0.52 41.91
CA LYS A 52 4.67 0.63 42.82
C LYS A 52 5.90 0.87 43.67
N ASN A 53 6.59 -0.19 44.09
CA ASN A 53 7.70 -0.09 45.04
C ASN A 53 9.06 0.30 44.43
N LYS A 54 9.21 0.46 43.10
CA LYS A 54 10.40 1.00 42.39
C LYS A 54 11.79 0.76 43.03
N ASN A 55 12.02 -0.37 43.70
CA ASN A 55 13.35 -0.69 44.23
C ASN A 55 14.20 -1.14 43.05
N ILE A 56 15.03 -0.23 42.54
CA ILE A 56 16.06 -0.58 41.57
C ILE A 56 17.08 -1.43 42.33
N ILE A 57 17.00 -2.75 42.17
CA ILE A 57 18.00 -3.67 42.71
C ILE A 57 19.25 -3.50 41.85
N LEU A 58 20.24 -2.78 42.39
CA LEU A 58 21.56 -2.61 41.80
C LEU A 58 22.42 -3.79 42.28
N TYR A 59 22.85 -4.65 41.38
CA TYR A 59 23.74 -5.75 41.71
C TYR A 59 25.18 -5.25 41.62
N VAL A 60 26.01 -5.47 42.65
CA VAL A 60 27.45 -5.28 42.51
C VAL A 60 27.97 -6.32 41.51
N SER A 61 28.78 -5.89 40.55
CA SER A 61 29.31 -6.76 39.51
C SER A 61 30.11 -7.90 40.12
N LYS A 62 29.83 -9.13 39.69
CA LYS A 62 30.55 -10.32 40.17
C LYS A 62 32.01 -10.33 39.71
N LYS A 63 32.34 -9.57 38.66
CA LYS A 63 33.69 -9.49 38.08
C LYS A 63 34.48 -8.26 38.53
N ASP A 64 33.81 -7.19 38.94
CA ASP A 64 34.45 -5.95 39.36
C ASP A 64 33.61 -5.32 40.47
N LYS A 65 34.06 -5.45 41.72
CA LYS A 65 33.32 -5.01 42.90
C LYS A 65 33.08 -3.49 42.94
N ASN A 66 33.78 -2.71 42.11
CA ASN A 66 33.60 -1.26 42.00
C ASN A 66 32.53 -0.87 40.96
N LYS A 67 31.91 -1.85 40.28
CA LYS A 67 30.90 -1.62 39.23
C LYS A 67 29.56 -2.22 39.61
N ILE A 68 28.50 -1.67 39.00
CA ILE A 68 27.12 -2.13 39.16
C ILE A 68 26.67 -2.84 37.87
N GLU A 69 26.11 -4.04 38.00
CA GLU A 69 25.44 -4.77 36.93
C GLU A 69 24.00 -4.28 36.78
N LEU A 70 23.66 -3.86 35.56
CA LEU A 70 22.32 -3.49 35.17
C LEU A 70 21.77 -4.49 34.15
N PRO A 71 20.48 -4.90 34.24
CA PRO A 71 19.89 -5.77 33.25
C PRO A 71 19.80 -5.05 31.89
N VAL A 72 20.26 -5.74 30.84
CA VAL A 72 20.24 -5.22 29.46
C VAL A 72 18.82 -5.03 28.96
N PHE A 73 17.94 -5.99 29.26
CA PHE A 73 16.53 -5.94 28.90
C PHE A 73 15.66 -5.59 30.11
N ILE A 74 14.71 -4.69 29.91
CA ILE A 74 13.76 -4.24 30.91
C ILE A 74 12.36 -4.53 30.40
N HIS A 75 11.52 -5.10 31.24
CA HIS A 75 10.10 -5.23 30.96
C HIS A 75 9.37 -3.93 31.33
N SER A 76 8.68 -3.32 30.38
CA SER A 76 7.84 -2.15 30.57
C SER A 76 6.41 -2.45 30.13
N TYR A 77 5.47 -1.58 30.49
CA TYR A 77 4.09 -1.66 30.02
C TYR A 77 3.76 -0.42 29.21
N VAL A 78 3.29 -0.62 27.97
CA VAL A 78 2.86 0.45 27.09
C VAL A 78 1.33 0.39 26.97
N TRP A 79 0.65 1.49 27.28
CA TRP A 79 -0.78 1.64 27.02
C TRP A 79 -1.00 2.02 25.56
N LYS A 80 -1.64 1.16 24.79
CA LYS A 80 -1.98 1.39 23.38
C LYS A 80 -3.36 0.80 23.09
N ASN A 81 -4.15 1.39 22.19
CA ASN A 81 -5.46 0.85 21.78
C ASN A 81 -6.37 0.43 22.96
N LYS A 82 -6.42 1.24 24.03
CA LYS A 82 -7.20 0.96 25.25
C LYS A 82 -6.80 -0.34 25.98
N SER A 83 -5.55 -0.78 25.86
CA SER A 83 -5.02 -1.97 26.52
C SER A 83 -3.55 -1.78 26.92
N TRP A 84 -3.12 -2.45 28.00
CA TRP A 84 -1.72 -2.56 28.36
C TRP A 84 -1.04 -3.68 27.56
N TYR A 85 0.17 -3.41 27.08
CA TYR A 85 1.05 -4.36 26.43
C TYR A 85 2.34 -4.44 27.23
N GLY A 86 2.73 -5.65 27.64
CA GLY A 86 4.08 -5.90 28.12
C GLY A 86 5.05 -5.77 26.94
N VAL A 87 6.11 -4.98 27.10
CA VAL A 87 7.13 -4.74 26.09
C VAL A 87 8.50 -4.92 26.73
N ILE A 88 9.34 -5.75 26.11
CA ILE A 88 10.72 -5.91 26.52
C ILE A 88 11.55 -4.89 25.74
N HIS A 89 12.22 -3.98 26.44
CA HIS A 89 13.10 -2.97 25.88
C HIS A 89 14.54 -3.27 26.22
N MET A 90 15.44 -3.09 25.25
CA MET A 90 16.86 -2.99 25.53
C MET A 90 17.20 -1.59 26.03
N ARG A 91 18.08 -1.47 27.03
CA ARG A 91 18.60 -0.17 27.48
C ARG A 91 19.29 0.57 26.34
N GLU A 92 19.09 1.88 26.28
CA GLU A 92 19.61 2.73 25.21
C GLU A 92 21.12 2.66 25.06
N CYS A 93 21.88 2.63 26.17
CA CYS A 93 23.34 2.48 26.12
C CYS A 93 23.79 1.17 25.45
N CYS A 94 23.09 0.07 25.69
CA CYS A 94 23.34 -1.22 25.05
C CYS A 94 22.89 -1.20 23.59
N ALA A 95 21.73 -0.60 23.31
CA ALA A 95 21.21 -0.45 21.96
C ALA A 95 22.16 0.36 21.07
N ASN A 96 22.68 1.49 21.56
CA ASN A 96 23.63 2.33 20.83
C ASN A 96 24.94 1.58 20.58
N LYS A 97 25.46 0.84 21.58
CA LYS A 97 26.67 0.04 21.44
C LYS A 97 26.51 -1.10 20.42
N LEU A 98 25.33 -1.73 20.36
CA LEU A 98 25.01 -2.76 19.38
C LEU A 98 24.70 -2.19 18.00
N LEU A 99 23.99 -1.07 17.89
CA LEU A 99 23.68 -0.44 16.60
C LEU A 99 24.94 -0.09 15.81
N THR A 100 25.99 0.37 16.50
CA THR A 100 27.29 0.66 15.87
C THR A 100 28.00 -0.61 15.34
N ASN A 101 27.78 -1.77 15.97
CA ASN A 101 28.54 -3.01 15.68
C ASN A 101 27.74 -4.10 14.91
N ALA A 102 26.42 -4.18 15.08
CA ALA A 102 25.59 -5.33 14.69
C ALA A 102 24.92 -5.21 13.32
N ILE A 103 24.80 -3.99 12.77
CA ILE A 103 24.19 -3.78 11.45
C ILE A 103 25.01 -4.47 10.34
N ASN A 104 26.28 -4.78 10.59
CA ASN A 104 27.19 -5.33 9.60
C ASN A 104 27.41 -6.85 9.65
N THR A 105 26.91 -7.59 10.66
CA THR A 105 27.48 -8.93 10.95
C THR A 105 26.53 -10.13 10.91
N HIS A 106 25.20 -9.98 11.05
CA HIS A 106 24.29 -11.14 11.05
C HIS A 106 23.01 -10.91 10.26
N MET A 107 23.01 -11.35 8.99
CA MET A 107 21.84 -11.41 8.12
C MET A 107 21.20 -12.81 8.21
N PRO A 108 19.95 -12.93 8.69
CA PRO A 108 19.23 -14.20 8.71
C PRO A 108 19.06 -14.82 7.32
N LEU A 109 19.11 -16.15 7.21
CA LEU A 109 18.96 -16.85 5.92
C LEU A 109 17.63 -16.58 5.22
N ASN A 110 16.54 -16.39 5.98
CA ASN A 110 15.22 -16.08 5.43
C ASN A 110 15.12 -14.66 4.85
N TYR A 111 16.14 -13.81 5.06
CA TYR A 111 16.20 -12.46 4.49
C TYR A 111 16.93 -12.41 3.15
N LEU A 112 17.70 -13.46 2.84
CA LEU A 112 18.53 -13.53 1.67
C LEU A 112 17.78 -14.13 0.48
N PRO A 113 17.93 -13.55 -0.72
CA PRO A 113 17.66 -14.22 -1.99
C PRO A 113 18.48 -15.51 -2.16
N MET A 114 18.13 -16.31 -3.17
CA MET A 114 18.85 -17.55 -3.48
C MET A 114 19.94 -17.29 -4.51
N ILE A 115 21.09 -17.97 -4.36
CA ILE A 115 22.20 -17.97 -5.33
C ILE A 115 22.19 -19.20 -6.24
N CYS A 116 21.16 -20.03 -6.11
CA CYS A 116 20.91 -21.22 -6.91
C CYS A 116 19.42 -21.28 -7.27
N LYS A 117 19.08 -22.10 -8.26
CA LYS A 117 17.70 -22.24 -8.74
C LYS A 117 16.77 -22.63 -7.57
N PRO A 118 15.64 -21.92 -7.37
CA PRO A 118 14.66 -22.27 -6.36
C PRO A 118 14.09 -23.68 -6.51
N LYS A 119 13.64 -24.25 -5.39
CA LYS A 119 12.86 -25.49 -5.41
C LYS A 119 11.50 -25.20 -6.04
N GLN A 120 11.13 -25.96 -7.07
CA GLN A 120 9.81 -25.86 -7.68
C GLN A 120 8.71 -26.12 -6.66
N TRP A 121 7.61 -25.39 -6.77
CA TRP A 121 6.40 -25.66 -6.00
C TRP A 121 5.70 -26.90 -6.58
N THR A 122 5.79 -28.04 -5.87
CA THR A 122 5.07 -29.27 -6.25
C THR A 122 3.92 -29.55 -5.28
N SER A 123 4.14 -29.35 -3.98
CA SER A 123 3.14 -29.51 -2.91
C SER A 123 2.93 -28.21 -2.13
N THR A 124 2.71 -28.28 -0.81
CA THR A 124 2.73 -27.12 0.10
C THR A 124 4.14 -26.60 0.39
N SER A 125 5.18 -27.35 -0.03
CA SER A 125 6.59 -26.98 0.11
C SER A 125 7.23 -26.60 -1.23
N GLY A 126 8.06 -25.57 -1.23
CA GLY A 126 8.75 -25.04 -2.41
C GLY A 126 9.40 -23.68 -2.11
N GLY A 127 9.95 -23.06 -3.15
CA GLY A 127 10.70 -21.82 -3.03
C GLY A 127 12.13 -22.08 -2.54
N MET A 128 12.35 -22.05 -1.22
CA MET A 128 13.68 -22.27 -0.64
C MET A 128 14.00 -23.76 -0.48
N LEU A 129 15.30 -24.11 -0.47
CA LEU A 129 15.75 -25.50 -0.33
C LEU A 129 15.52 -26.06 1.07
N LEU A 130 15.94 -25.31 2.11
CA LEU A 130 15.92 -25.76 3.50
C LEU A 130 14.77 -25.15 4.31
N LEU A 131 14.47 -23.86 4.09
CA LEU A 131 13.46 -23.14 4.85
C LEU A 131 12.06 -23.45 4.33
N LYS A 132 11.18 -23.90 5.23
CA LYS A 132 9.78 -24.16 4.91
C LYS A 132 9.04 -22.83 4.71
N ASN A 133 8.42 -22.69 3.55
CA ASN A 133 7.60 -21.54 3.19
C ASN A 133 6.24 -22.01 2.71
N ASN A 134 5.19 -21.24 3.00
CA ASN A 134 3.85 -21.52 2.49
C ASN A 134 3.69 -20.94 1.08
N PHE A 135 3.09 -21.74 0.19
CA PHE A 135 2.75 -21.30 -1.16
C PHE A 135 1.71 -20.16 -1.16
N ILE A 136 0.70 -20.25 -0.29
CA ILE A 136 -0.29 -19.19 -0.08
C ILE A 136 -0.04 -18.51 1.25
N ARG A 137 0.19 -17.18 1.23
CA ARG A 137 0.32 -16.33 2.40
C ARG A 137 -1.06 -16.16 3.04
N CYS A 138 -1.31 -16.91 4.11
CA CYS A 138 -2.54 -16.82 4.88
C CYS A 138 -2.23 -16.94 6.38
N ASN A 139 -2.65 -15.95 7.16
CA ASN A 139 -2.57 -16.02 8.63
C ASN A 139 -3.68 -16.91 9.23
N ILE A 140 -4.79 -17.04 8.50
CA ILE A 140 -5.96 -17.85 8.87
C ILE A 140 -6.13 -18.87 7.75
N LYS A 141 -6.16 -20.15 8.11
CA LYS A 141 -6.35 -21.22 7.14
C LYS A 141 -7.76 -21.11 6.52
N PRO A 142 -7.90 -21.31 5.20
CA PRO A 142 -9.22 -21.38 4.57
C PRO A 142 -10.02 -22.57 5.10
N LEU A 143 -11.34 -22.55 4.90
CA LEU A 143 -12.23 -23.67 5.26
C LEU A 143 -12.06 -24.87 4.32
N PHE A 144 -11.68 -24.62 3.07
CA PHE A 144 -11.44 -25.68 2.10
C PHE A 144 -10.03 -26.28 2.25
N ASP A 145 -9.89 -27.57 1.95
CA ASP A 145 -8.59 -28.22 1.93
C ASP A 145 -7.86 -27.85 0.61
N LEU A 146 -6.69 -27.24 0.74
CA LEU A 146 -5.84 -26.90 -0.41
C LEU A 146 -5.28 -28.15 -1.10
N ASN A 147 -5.23 -29.29 -0.42
CA ASN A 147 -4.66 -30.53 -0.97
C ASN A 147 -5.56 -31.15 -2.05
N VAL A 148 -6.86 -30.87 -2.05
CA VAL A 148 -7.79 -31.39 -3.07
C VAL A 148 -7.87 -30.50 -4.31
N CYS A 149 -7.28 -29.30 -4.27
CA CYS A 149 -7.30 -28.37 -5.40
C CYS A 149 -6.13 -28.64 -6.36
N ASN A 150 -6.41 -28.78 -7.65
CA ASN A 150 -5.36 -28.86 -8.67
C ASN A 150 -4.73 -27.47 -8.90
N LEU A 151 -3.58 -27.24 -8.26
CA LEU A 151 -2.82 -26.00 -8.37
C LEU A 151 -1.55 -26.15 -9.23
N ASN A 152 -1.41 -27.24 -9.99
CA ASN A 152 -0.16 -27.56 -10.69
C ASN A 152 0.27 -26.47 -11.68
N ARG A 153 -0.67 -25.97 -12.51
CA ARG A 153 -0.41 -24.88 -13.46
C ARG A 153 0.05 -23.61 -12.75
N ILE A 154 -0.67 -23.18 -11.72
CA ILE A 154 -0.35 -21.96 -10.95
C ILE A 154 1.01 -22.10 -10.26
N LYS A 155 1.27 -23.23 -9.61
CA LYS A 155 2.54 -23.52 -8.96
C LYS A 155 3.71 -23.53 -9.95
N ASN A 156 3.52 -24.06 -11.15
CA ASN A 156 4.53 -24.03 -12.20
C ASN A 156 4.85 -22.59 -12.62
N ILE A 157 3.83 -21.78 -12.91
CA ILE A 157 4.00 -20.36 -13.27
C ILE A 157 4.75 -19.60 -12.17
N VAL A 158 4.34 -19.73 -10.91
CA VAL A 158 4.99 -19.07 -9.77
C VAL A 158 6.44 -19.53 -9.60
N SER A 159 6.72 -20.81 -9.87
CA SER A 159 8.09 -21.35 -9.83
C SER A 159 8.96 -20.74 -10.92
N GLU A 160 8.45 -20.63 -12.15
CA GLU A 160 9.20 -20.04 -13.26
C GLU A 160 9.44 -18.54 -13.08
N VAL A 161 8.48 -17.81 -12.50
CA VAL A 161 8.72 -16.41 -12.08
C VAL A 161 9.86 -16.33 -11.05
N GLY A 162 9.96 -17.31 -10.16
CA GLY A 162 11.07 -17.40 -9.20
C GLY A 162 12.41 -17.81 -9.82
N ASN A 163 12.40 -18.49 -10.97
CA ASN A 163 13.59 -18.95 -11.70
C ASN A 163 14.24 -17.86 -12.56
N VAL A 164 13.60 -16.70 -12.70
CA VAL A 164 14.18 -15.55 -13.41
C VAL A 164 15.49 -15.15 -12.73
N LYS A 165 16.56 -15.11 -13.52
CA LYS A 165 17.91 -14.78 -13.05
C LYS A 165 18.12 -13.28 -12.99
N TRP A 166 18.70 -12.84 -11.88
CA TRP A 166 19.05 -11.44 -11.64
C TRP A 166 20.52 -11.29 -11.28
N THR A 167 21.02 -10.07 -11.41
CA THR A 167 22.32 -9.63 -10.91
C THR A 167 22.20 -8.24 -10.28
N ILE A 168 23.20 -7.87 -9.46
CA ILE A 168 23.24 -6.55 -8.80
C ILE A 168 23.88 -5.53 -9.74
N ASN A 169 23.27 -4.35 -9.84
CA ASN A 169 23.86 -3.20 -10.50
C ASN A 169 24.97 -2.61 -9.61
N ASN A 170 26.21 -3.08 -9.79
CA ASN A 170 27.35 -2.68 -8.96
C ASN A 170 27.69 -1.18 -9.07
N GLU A 171 27.44 -0.56 -10.22
CA GLU A 171 27.67 0.87 -10.43
C GLU A 171 26.66 1.70 -9.63
N ILE A 172 25.38 1.35 -9.67
CA ILE A 172 24.37 2.01 -8.84
C ILE A 172 24.59 1.72 -7.35
N LEU A 173 25.01 0.50 -6.99
CA LEU A 173 25.37 0.19 -5.60
C LEU A 173 26.46 1.12 -5.08
N TYR A 174 27.51 1.35 -5.88
CA TYR A 174 28.57 2.30 -5.54
C TYR A 174 28.02 3.71 -5.29
N TYR A 175 27.20 4.25 -6.20
CA TYR A 175 26.62 5.60 -6.03
C TYR A 175 25.69 5.69 -4.82
N VAL A 176 24.86 4.68 -4.56
CA VAL A 176 23.98 4.66 -3.38
C VAL A 176 24.79 4.62 -2.08
N GLU A 177 25.85 3.80 -2.03
CA GLU A 177 26.76 3.75 -0.88
C GLU A 177 27.48 5.09 -0.68
N TYR A 178 28.01 5.67 -1.75
CA TYR A 178 28.66 6.98 -1.72
C TYR A 178 27.72 8.06 -1.19
N ALA A 179 26.48 8.10 -1.68
CA ALA A 179 25.49 9.06 -1.22
C ALA A 179 25.22 8.91 0.28
N TYR A 180 25.00 7.68 0.75
CA TYR A 180 24.76 7.42 2.16
C TYR A 180 25.97 7.77 3.04
N MET A 181 27.18 7.39 2.65
CA MET A 181 28.41 7.66 3.43
C MET A 181 28.70 9.16 3.55
N ASN A 182 28.40 9.94 2.51
CA ASN A 182 28.59 11.39 2.49
C ASN A 182 27.37 12.18 2.99
N GLY A 183 26.32 11.52 3.50
CA GLY A 183 25.12 12.18 4.03
C GLY A 183 24.27 12.88 2.95
N ILE A 184 24.41 12.46 1.69
CA ILE A 184 23.65 12.97 0.55
C ILE A 184 22.29 12.28 0.50
N THR A 185 21.22 13.04 0.69
CA THR A 185 19.84 12.51 0.67
C THR A 185 19.19 12.70 -0.70
N VAL A 186 19.29 11.68 -1.55
CA VAL A 186 18.61 11.60 -2.86
C VAL A 186 17.75 10.33 -2.90
N GLY A 187 16.52 10.41 -3.40
CA GLY A 187 15.72 9.21 -3.72
C GLY A 187 15.51 8.22 -2.57
N LYS A 188 14.88 8.64 -1.47
CA LYS A 188 14.64 7.84 -0.25
C LYS A 188 15.90 7.26 0.42
N VAL A 189 17.11 7.66 0.03
CA VAL A 189 18.31 7.39 0.83
C VAL A 189 18.23 8.24 2.10
N PRO A 190 18.18 7.61 3.29
CA PRO A 190 18.08 8.34 4.54
C PRO A 190 19.41 9.01 4.90
N SER A 191 19.35 10.09 5.67
CA SER A 191 20.55 10.69 6.28
C SER A 191 21.29 9.67 7.12
N ASN A 192 22.63 9.69 7.10
CA ASN A 192 23.46 8.84 7.97
C ASN A 192 23.53 9.37 9.42
N ARG A 193 23.21 10.65 9.64
CA ARG A 193 23.24 11.33 10.95
C ARG A 193 21.84 11.80 11.36
N ASN A 194 21.62 11.88 12.66
CA ASN A 194 20.43 12.53 13.22
C ASN A 194 20.54 14.05 13.02
N TYR A 195 19.39 14.71 12.84
CA TYR A 195 19.30 16.16 12.87
C TYR A 195 19.62 16.68 14.28
N SER A 196 20.39 17.77 14.36
CA SER A 196 20.69 18.44 15.63
C SER A 196 19.41 19.06 16.20
N LEU A 197 19.21 18.90 17.51
CA LEU A 197 18.13 19.61 18.20
C LEU A 197 18.41 21.12 18.20
N PRO A 198 17.37 21.97 18.17
CA PRO A 198 17.56 23.41 18.22
C PRO A 198 18.22 23.80 19.55
N SER A 199 19.05 24.85 19.52
CA SER A 199 19.73 25.37 20.70
C SER A 199 18.74 25.67 21.82
N TYR A 200 19.11 25.33 23.05
CA TYR A 200 18.27 25.58 24.22
C TYR A 200 18.00 27.09 24.35
N ILE A 201 16.72 27.44 24.51
CA ILE A 201 16.28 28.79 24.88
C ILE A 201 15.74 28.78 26.30
N ASP A 202 15.96 29.87 27.05
CA ASP A 202 15.35 30.02 28.38
C ASP A 202 13.86 30.32 28.24
N THR A 203 13.06 29.26 28.40
CA THR A 203 11.60 29.29 28.26
C THR A 203 10.89 30.30 29.17
N LYS A 204 11.55 30.81 30.22
CA LYS A 204 10.98 31.78 31.17
C LYS A 204 11.19 33.24 30.76
N LYS A 205 12.14 33.54 29.87
CA LYS A 205 12.52 34.91 29.45
C LYS A 205 12.08 35.25 28.02
N GLU A 206 11.53 34.30 27.29
CA GLU A 206 11.20 34.43 25.87
C GLU A 206 9.75 34.84 25.62
N ASN A 207 9.53 35.55 24.51
CA ASN A 207 8.18 35.89 24.06
C ASN A 207 7.40 34.63 23.64
N SER A 208 6.06 34.66 23.83
CA SER A 208 5.15 33.55 23.54
C SER A 208 5.33 32.96 22.13
N ASP A 209 5.56 33.81 21.12
CA ASP A 209 5.74 33.38 19.73
C ASP A 209 7.09 32.69 19.47
N ASN A 210 8.17 33.15 20.08
CA ASN A 210 9.49 32.52 19.97
C ASN A 210 9.51 31.16 20.68
N LEU A 211 8.90 31.09 21.87
CA LEU A 211 8.72 29.84 22.60
C LEU A 211 7.92 28.84 21.77
N LYS A 212 6.82 29.27 21.14
CA LYS A 212 6.01 28.44 20.25
C LYS A 212 6.80 27.94 19.04
N LYS A 213 7.57 28.81 18.37
CA LYS A 213 8.44 28.43 17.24
C LYS A 213 9.48 27.38 17.65
N TYR A 214 10.16 27.60 18.78
CA TYR A 214 11.14 26.65 19.31
C TYR A 214 10.52 25.29 19.65
N LEU A 215 9.38 25.27 20.34
CA LEU A 215 8.70 24.03 20.70
C LEU A 215 8.26 23.25 19.44
N LEU A 216 7.72 23.94 18.44
CA LEU A 216 7.33 23.34 17.16
C LEU A 216 8.54 22.78 16.40
N LEU A 217 9.64 23.53 16.34
CA LEU A 217 10.87 23.10 15.67
C LEU A 217 11.49 21.89 16.39
N LYS A 218 11.54 21.91 17.72
CA LYS A 218 12.03 20.80 18.55
C LYS A 218 11.17 19.55 18.38
N GLU A 219 9.85 19.69 18.38
CA GLU A 219 8.91 18.59 18.14
C GLU A 219 9.13 17.99 16.75
N GLU A 220 9.26 18.83 15.71
CA GLU A 220 9.46 18.39 14.34
C GLU A 220 10.80 17.67 14.15
N ILE A 221 11.90 18.20 14.68
CA ILE A 221 13.21 17.54 14.62
C ILE A 221 13.19 16.21 15.38
N THR A 222 12.53 16.16 16.54
CA THR A 222 12.36 14.92 17.31
C THR A 222 11.57 13.88 16.51
N ARG A 223 10.51 14.32 15.81
CA ARG A 223 9.70 13.48 14.92
C ARG A 223 10.54 12.93 13.76
N LEU A 224 11.33 13.78 13.09
CA LEU A 224 12.22 13.39 11.98
C LEU A 224 13.27 12.37 12.43
N ASN A 225 13.94 12.61 13.57
CA ASN A 225 14.91 11.67 14.13
C ASN A 225 14.25 10.33 14.49
N LYS A 226 13.01 10.34 14.98
CA LYS A 226 12.25 9.11 15.24
C LYS A 226 11.92 8.33 13.96
N CYS A 227 11.63 9.02 12.85
CA CYS A 227 11.45 8.38 11.54
C CYS A 227 12.76 7.71 11.07
N LEU A 228 13.89 8.43 11.15
CA LEU A 228 15.21 7.94 10.78
C LEU A 228 15.65 6.69 11.57
N ASN A 229 15.15 6.51 12.80
CA ASN A 229 15.43 5.30 13.59
C ASN A 229 14.81 4.02 12.98
N SER A 230 13.79 4.14 12.14
CA SER A 230 13.21 3.01 11.40
C SER A 230 13.70 2.91 9.96
N GLU A 231 13.90 4.04 9.29
CA GLU A 231 14.27 4.10 7.88
C GLU A 231 15.72 3.66 7.65
N ARG A 232 16.67 4.12 8.48
CA ARG A 232 18.10 3.78 8.33
C ARG A 232 18.38 2.29 8.49
N PRO A 233 17.93 1.58 9.54
CA PRO A 233 18.20 0.15 9.65
C PRO A 233 17.61 -0.65 8.49
N THR A 234 16.40 -0.30 8.04
CA THR A 234 15.75 -0.94 6.89
C THR A 234 16.56 -0.72 5.60
N PHE A 235 17.04 0.50 5.38
CA PHE A 235 17.90 0.84 4.25
C PHE A 235 19.25 0.11 4.30
N LEU A 236 19.91 0.09 5.46
CA LEU A 236 21.18 -0.60 5.66
C LEU A 236 21.05 -2.11 5.46
N GLN A 237 19.93 -2.72 5.84
CA GLN A 237 19.65 -4.13 5.54
C GLN A 237 19.59 -4.39 4.04
N LYS A 238 18.94 -3.51 3.26
CA LYS A 238 18.90 -3.63 1.79
C LYS A 238 20.31 -3.56 1.19
N LEU A 239 21.12 -2.60 1.63
CA LEU A 239 22.50 -2.47 1.19
C LEU A 239 23.35 -3.67 1.60
N ALA A 240 23.21 -4.16 2.83
CA ALA A 240 23.92 -5.35 3.29
C ALA A 240 23.62 -6.57 2.40
N VAL A 241 22.35 -6.82 2.07
CA VAL A 241 21.96 -7.90 1.14
C VAL A 241 22.58 -7.68 -0.24
N ALA A 242 22.49 -6.46 -0.80
CA ALA A 242 23.07 -6.15 -2.10
C ALA A 242 24.58 -6.38 -2.13
N LYS A 243 25.31 -5.96 -1.08
CA LYS A 243 26.76 -6.16 -0.94
C LYS A 243 27.16 -7.63 -0.81
N ILE A 244 26.38 -8.41 -0.07
CA ILE A 244 26.60 -9.87 0.04
C ILE A 244 26.45 -10.52 -1.34
N LEU A 245 25.48 -10.05 -2.13
CA LEU A 245 25.13 -10.65 -3.41
C LEU A 245 25.92 -10.12 -4.61
N LYS A 246 26.61 -8.97 -4.49
CA LYS A 246 27.22 -8.22 -5.60
C LYS A 246 28.19 -9.01 -6.50
N ASN A 247 28.85 -10.03 -5.95
CA ASN A 247 29.84 -10.86 -6.62
C ASN A 247 29.29 -12.24 -7.04
N ASN A 248 28.00 -12.51 -6.83
CA ASN A 248 27.42 -13.80 -7.21
C ASN A 248 27.05 -13.78 -8.69
N ASP A 249 27.26 -14.90 -9.37
CA ASP A 249 26.95 -15.02 -10.79
C ASP A 249 25.46 -14.84 -11.05
N SER A 250 24.59 -15.57 -10.36
CA SER A 250 23.14 -15.46 -10.56
C SER A 250 22.36 -15.45 -9.24
N ILE A 251 21.34 -14.60 -9.18
CA ILE A 251 20.47 -14.41 -8.03
C ILE A 251 19.03 -14.74 -8.43
N TYR A 252 18.32 -15.44 -7.55
CA TYR A 252 16.95 -15.88 -7.75
C TYR A 252 16.07 -15.43 -6.59
N PHE A 253 14.82 -15.12 -6.93
CA PHE A 253 13.83 -14.63 -5.98
C PHE A 253 12.65 -15.61 -5.98
N PRO A 254 12.65 -16.66 -5.16
CA PRO A 254 11.50 -17.54 -5.05
C PRO A 254 10.26 -16.71 -4.68
N HIS A 255 9.16 -16.93 -5.40
CA HIS A 255 7.88 -16.26 -5.17
C HIS A 255 6.89 -17.19 -4.47
N ASN A 256 5.95 -16.60 -3.76
CA ASN A 256 4.70 -17.23 -3.33
C ASN A 256 3.53 -16.28 -3.63
N ILE A 257 2.30 -16.69 -3.34
CA ILE A 257 1.09 -15.91 -3.62
C ILE A 257 0.36 -15.52 -2.34
N ASP A 258 -0.47 -14.49 -2.38
CA ASP A 258 -1.50 -14.27 -1.35
C ASP A 258 -2.78 -15.07 -1.65
N PHE A 259 -3.79 -14.96 -0.78
CA PHE A 259 -5.08 -15.66 -0.93
C PHE A 259 -5.90 -15.25 -2.17
N ARG A 260 -5.45 -14.24 -2.92
CA ARG A 260 -6.08 -13.71 -4.13
C ARG A 260 -5.28 -14.09 -5.38
N GLY A 261 -4.09 -14.64 -5.21
CA GLY A 261 -3.18 -15.04 -6.28
C GLY A 261 -2.07 -14.04 -6.59
N ARG A 262 -2.01 -12.87 -5.94
CA ARG A 262 -0.93 -11.90 -6.22
C ARG A 262 0.40 -12.46 -5.75
N MET A 263 1.40 -12.43 -6.63
CA MET A 263 2.74 -12.95 -6.36
C MET A 263 3.62 -11.97 -5.60
N TYR A 264 4.50 -12.52 -4.76
CA TYR A 264 5.44 -11.78 -3.92
C TYR A 264 6.75 -12.58 -3.71
N PRO A 265 7.93 -11.96 -3.83
CA PRO A 265 9.21 -12.55 -3.42
C PRO A 265 9.20 -12.94 -1.95
N LEU A 266 9.86 -14.05 -1.61
CA LEU A 266 10.04 -14.48 -0.23
C LEU A 266 11.03 -13.58 0.54
N SER A 267 12.06 -13.06 -0.12
CA SER A 267 13.02 -12.14 0.52
C SER A 267 12.34 -10.78 0.82
N PRO A 268 12.47 -10.22 2.03
CA PRO A 268 11.71 -9.04 2.44
C PRO A 268 12.42 -7.70 2.17
N HIS A 269 13.74 -7.69 1.95
CA HIS A 269 14.52 -6.44 1.91
C HIS A 269 14.89 -6.00 0.49
N LEU A 270 15.75 -6.78 -0.18
CA LEU A 270 16.14 -6.56 -1.56
C LEU A 270 15.30 -7.46 -2.47
N HIS A 271 14.56 -6.84 -3.39
CA HIS A 271 13.84 -7.47 -4.50
C HIS A 271 13.24 -6.39 -5.42
N HIS A 272 12.89 -6.75 -6.65
CA HIS A 272 12.39 -5.82 -7.67
C HIS A 272 11.02 -5.19 -7.33
N MET A 273 10.19 -5.83 -6.50
CA MET A 273 8.92 -5.22 -6.05
C MET A 273 9.07 -4.11 -4.99
N SER A 274 10.28 -3.84 -4.51
CA SER A 274 10.55 -2.85 -3.44
C SER A 274 10.63 -1.41 -4.01
N ASP A 275 11.25 -0.51 -3.27
CA ASP A 275 11.38 0.92 -3.63
C ASP A 275 12.40 1.20 -4.74
N ASP A 276 12.48 2.47 -5.14
CA ASP A 276 13.32 2.96 -6.24
C ASP A 276 14.77 2.48 -6.17
N VAL A 277 15.41 2.57 -4.99
CA VAL A 277 16.78 2.07 -4.75
C VAL A 277 16.88 0.57 -5.03
N CYS A 278 15.95 -0.24 -4.50
CA CYS A 278 15.99 -1.67 -4.78
C CYS A 278 15.78 -1.98 -6.27
N ARG A 279 14.92 -1.23 -6.97
CA ARG A 279 14.67 -1.45 -8.40
C ARG A 279 15.87 -1.09 -9.26
N SER A 280 16.57 -0.01 -8.96
CA SER A 280 17.77 0.41 -9.70
C SER A 280 18.96 -0.52 -9.47
N LEU A 281 19.01 -1.21 -8.33
CA LEU A 281 20.02 -2.22 -8.01
C LEU A 281 19.79 -3.56 -8.73
N MET A 282 18.62 -3.78 -9.32
CA MET A 282 18.20 -5.08 -9.84
C MET A 282 18.23 -5.09 -11.37
N LEU A 283 19.12 -5.88 -11.95
CA LEU A 283 19.22 -6.10 -13.40
C LEU A 283 18.90 -7.55 -13.74
N PHE A 284 18.37 -7.80 -14.94
CA PHE A 284 18.36 -9.18 -15.44
C PHE A 284 19.79 -9.69 -15.55
N TYR A 285 19.99 -10.98 -15.28
CA TYR A 285 21.33 -11.57 -15.37
C TYR A 285 21.86 -11.57 -16.81
N GLU A 286 21.04 -12.02 -17.76
CA GLU A 286 21.42 -12.10 -19.17
C GLU A 286 21.39 -10.71 -19.80
N LYS A 287 22.46 -10.32 -20.51
CA LYS A 287 22.44 -9.15 -21.38
C LYS A 287 21.99 -9.55 -22.77
N LYS A 288 20.97 -8.87 -23.31
CA LYS A 288 20.42 -9.16 -24.65
C LYS A 288 20.58 -7.95 -25.56
N GLU A 289 20.85 -8.19 -26.84
CA GLU A 289 20.86 -7.14 -27.86
C GLU A 289 19.50 -6.43 -27.86
N ILE A 290 19.51 -5.10 -27.84
CA ILE A 290 18.27 -4.31 -27.80
C ILE A 290 17.51 -4.39 -29.12
N GLY A 291 18.18 -4.65 -30.24
CA GLY A 291 17.57 -4.82 -31.55
C GLY A 291 16.98 -3.53 -32.11
N LYS A 292 16.18 -3.65 -33.18
CA LYS A 292 15.67 -2.51 -33.97
C LYS A 292 14.82 -1.53 -33.14
N ASN A 293 13.91 -2.05 -32.31
CA ASN A 293 13.00 -1.24 -31.49
C ASN A 293 13.47 -1.05 -30.05
N GLY A 294 14.58 -1.66 -29.62
CA GLY A 294 14.97 -1.57 -28.23
C GLY A 294 15.45 -0.18 -27.81
N LEU A 295 16.08 0.58 -28.73
CA LEU A 295 16.45 1.97 -28.44
C LEU A 295 15.21 2.84 -28.25
N PHE A 296 14.15 2.61 -29.05
CA PHE A 296 12.85 3.25 -28.86
C PHE A 296 12.32 3.01 -27.45
N TRP A 297 12.27 1.75 -27.00
CA TRP A 297 11.76 1.41 -25.67
C TRP A 297 12.65 1.89 -24.53
N LEU A 298 13.97 1.94 -24.70
CA LEU A 298 14.88 2.55 -23.74
C LEU A 298 14.58 4.05 -23.57
N LYS A 299 14.41 4.81 -24.66
CA LYS A 299 14.05 6.23 -24.59
C LYS A 299 12.68 6.42 -23.93
N ILE A 300 11.67 5.63 -24.30
CA ILE A 300 10.34 5.68 -23.65
C ILE A 300 10.44 5.39 -22.16
N HIS A 301 11.20 4.37 -21.77
CA HIS A 301 11.38 4.03 -20.36
C HIS A 301 12.08 5.16 -19.59
N THR A 302 13.14 5.75 -20.15
CA THR A 302 13.80 6.94 -19.58
C THR A 302 12.80 8.07 -19.38
N ALA A 303 12.01 8.43 -20.40
CA ALA A 303 11.00 9.47 -20.27
C ALA A 303 9.95 9.17 -19.18
N ASN A 304 9.50 7.91 -19.07
CA ASN A 304 8.55 7.48 -18.04
C ASN A 304 9.12 7.63 -16.63
N ILE A 305 10.39 7.28 -16.43
CA ILE A 305 11.10 7.42 -15.16
C ILE A 305 11.25 8.90 -14.75
N PHE A 306 11.31 9.82 -15.72
CA PHE A 306 11.27 11.27 -15.52
C PHE A 306 9.84 11.87 -15.51
N GLY A 307 8.81 11.04 -15.33
CA GLY A 307 7.43 11.50 -15.14
C GLY A 307 6.75 12.03 -16.42
N LYS A 308 7.23 11.63 -17.60
CA LYS A 308 6.64 12.01 -18.91
C LYS A 308 5.66 10.97 -19.47
N ASP A 309 5.16 10.08 -18.60
CA ASP A 309 4.24 8.97 -18.89
C ASP A 309 2.80 9.40 -19.29
N LYS A 310 2.55 10.71 -19.40
CA LYS A 310 1.28 11.29 -19.85
C LYS A 310 1.36 11.90 -21.25
N LEU A 311 2.53 11.85 -21.87
CA LEU A 311 2.72 12.28 -23.24
C LEU A 311 2.60 11.08 -24.21
N PRO A 312 2.27 11.29 -25.49
CA PRO A 312 2.49 10.31 -26.55
C PRO A 312 3.95 9.88 -26.63
N PHE A 313 4.19 8.70 -27.19
CA PHE A 313 5.54 8.16 -27.32
C PHE A 313 6.48 9.06 -28.12
N GLU A 314 5.98 9.74 -29.14
CA GLU A 314 6.75 10.67 -29.97
C GLU A 314 7.28 11.84 -29.14
N LYS A 315 6.41 12.45 -28.32
CA LYS A 315 6.78 13.54 -27.40
C LYS A 315 7.68 13.06 -26.27
N ARG A 316 7.53 11.81 -25.79
CA ARG A 316 8.44 11.19 -24.81
C ARG A 316 9.86 11.07 -25.38
N ILE A 317 9.99 10.62 -26.62
CA ILE A 317 11.28 10.50 -27.31
C ILE A 317 11.90 11.87 -27.55
N GLN A 318 11.11 12.82 -28.06
CA GLN A 318 11.57 14.20 -28.27
C GLN A 318 12.11 14.82 -26.97
N TRP A 319 11.45 14.57 -25.84
CA TRP A 319 11.92 15.03 -24.54
C TRP A 319 13.29 14.45 -24.18
N VAL A 320 13.50 13.14 -24.41
CA VAL A 320 14.80 12.50 -24.19
C VAL A 320 15.87 13.08 -25.10
N ASP A 321 15.58 13.21 -26.40
CA ASP A 321 16.53 13.71 -27.39
C ASP A 321 16.96 15.15 -27.10
N THR A 322 16.03 16.00 -26.65
CA THR A 322 16.31 17.37 -26.22
C THR A 322 17.16 17.43 -24.94
N ASN A 323 17.07 16.41 -24.08
CA ASN A 323 17.78 16.35 -22.80
C ASN A 323 19.02 15.44 -22.83
N LEU A 324 19.49 14.99 -24.00
CA LEU A 324 20.66 14.10 -24.10
C LEU A 324 21.91 14.69 -23.45
N SER A 325 22.14 16.00 -23.58
CA SER A 325 23.27 16.67 -22.92
C SER A 325 23.17 16.61 -21.40
N ASN A 326 21.98 16.86 -20.83
CA ASN A 326 21.74 16.75 -19.39
C ASN A 326 21.86 15.31 -18.89
N LEU A 327 21.38 14.33 -19.68
CA LEU A 327 21.53 12.91 -19.37
C LEU A 327 23.00 12.47 -19.37
N LYS A 328 23.82 12.95 -20.32
CA LYS A 328 25.27 12.71 -20.34
C LYS A 328 25.94 13.28 -19.10
N LYS A 329 25.67 14.55 -18.76
CA LYS A 329 26.19 15.20 -17.54
C LYS A 329 25.78 14.45 -16.27
N LEU A 330 24.54 13.97 -16.19
CA LEU A 330 24.05 13.14 -15.10
C LEU A 330 24.84 11.83 -14.96
N CYS A 331 25.23 11.21 -16.07
CA CYS A 331 26.02 9.97 -16.07
C CYS A 331 27.49 10.20 -15.68
N GLU A 332 28.07 11.33 -16.08
CA GLU A 332 29.46 11.69 -15.78
C GLU A 332 29.63 12.10 -14.31
N ASP A 333 28.74 12.95 -13.80
CA ASP A 333 28.79 13.43 -12.41
C ASP A 333 27.37 13.63 -11.83
N PRO A 334 26.77 12.55 -11.29
CA PRO A 334 25.39 12.61 -10.83
C PRO A 334 25.19 13.55 -9.63
N PHE A 335 26.19 13.68 -8.75
CA PHE A 335 26.05 14.45 -7.51
C PHE A 335 26.21 15.95 -7.70
N ASN A 336 26.86 16.41 -8.78
CA ASN A 336 26.89 17.82 -9.16
C ASN A 336 25.71 18.23 -10.07
N ASN A 337 25.04 17.26 -10.73
CA ASN A 337 23.88 17.51 -11.60
C ASN A 337 22.53 17.25 -10.92
N ARG A 338 22.42 17.52 -9.62
CA ARG A 338 21.22 17.22 -8.82
C ARG A 338 19.98 17.96 -9.25
N GLU A 339 20.11 19.17 -9.79
CA GLU A 339 18.96 19.95 -10.24
C GLU A 339 18.17 19.17 -11.29
N PHE A 340 18.84 18.71 -12.35
CA PHE A 340 18.23 17.87 -13.38
C PHE A 340 17.81 16.51 -12.80
N TRP A 341 18.65 15.87 -11.98
CA TRP A 341 18.34 14.56 -11.42
C TRP A 341 17.06 14.55 -10.58
N ASN A 342 16.84 15.61 -9.78
CA ASN A 342 15.66 15.78 -8.93
C ASN A 342 14.37 16.06 -9.71
N THR A 343 14.44 16.31 -11.02
CA THR A 343 13.24 16.40 -11.87
C THR A 343 12.59 15.04 -12.11
N SER A 344 13.30 13.94 -11.83
CA SER A 344 12.78 12.59 -12.01
C SER A 344 11.86 12.12 -10.87
N ASP A 345 10.87 11.30 -11.20
CA ASP A 345 9.98 10.70 -10.19
C ASP A 345 10.68 9.57 -9.40
N LYS A 346 11.66 8.91 -10.03
CA LYS A 346 12.36 7.72 -9.56
C LYS A 346 13.88 7.91 -9.81
N PRO A 347 14.59 8.69 -8.98
CA PRO A 347 15.95 9.15 -9.28
C PRO A 347 16.97 8.03 -9.45
N TRP A 348 16.94 6.98 -8.64
CA TRP A 348 17.95 5.93 -8.76
C TRP A 348 17.73 5.08 -10.01
N GLN A 349 16.48 4.80 -10.38
CA GLN A 349 16.19 4.20 -11.69
C GLN A 349 16.53 5.15 -12.83
N ALA A 350 16.36 6.47 -12.65
CA ALA A 350 16.70 7.49 -13.64
C ALA A 350 18.19 7.46 -13.97
N LEU A 351 19.05 7.41 -12.95
CA LEU A 351 20.49 7.26 -13.15
C LEU A 351 20.82 5.93 -13.84
N SER A 352 20.22 4.83 -13.37
CA SER A 352 20.45 3.49 -13.93
C SER A 352 20.09 3.38 -15.41
N VAL A 353 18.92 3.88 -15.82
CA VAL A 353 18.48 3.83 -17.22
C VAL A 353 19.22 4.86 -18.08
N SER A 354 19.61 6.01 -17.52
CA SER A 354 20.40 7.01 -18.24
C SER A 354 21.78 6.47 -18.62
N LEU A 355 22.47 5.79 -17.69
CA LEU A 355 23.76 5.15 -17.95
C LEU A 355 23.64 4.13 -19.08
N ASP A 356 22.60 3.29 -19.05
CA ASP A 356 22.37 2.27 -20.07
C ASP A 356 22.02 2.87 -21.45
N LEU A 357 21.16 3.90 -21.47
CA LEU A 357 20.77 4.62 -22.69
C LEU A 357 21.95 5.34 -23.34
N ILE A 358 22.77 6.06 -22.56
CA ILE A 358 23.93 6.79 -23.10
C ILE A 358 24.94 5.82 -23.70
N ARG A 359 25.21 4.68 -23.05
CA ARG A 359 26.06 3.62 -23.60
C ARG A 359 25.51 3.04 -24.90
N ALA A 360 24.20 2.83 -24.98
CA ALA A 360 23.56 2.36 -26.21
C ALA A 360 23.71 3.34 -27.37
N ILE A 361 23.52 4.64 -27.12
CA ILE A 361 23.62 5.70 -28.14
C ILE A 361 25.06 5.96 -28.59
N GLN A 362 26.05 5.69 -27.74
CA GLN A 362 27.47 5.85 -28.07
C GLN A 362 27.99 4.78 -29.04
N LEU A 363 27.31 3.65 -29.19
CA LEU A 363 27.70 2.65 -30.17
C LEU A 363 27.37 3.13 -31.60
N PRO A 364 28.22 2.79 -32.60
CA PRO A 364 27.93 3.09 -34.02
C PRO A 364 26.61 2.45 -34.48
N ASP A 365 26.33 1.22 -34.03
CA ASP A 365 25.05 0.55 -34.20
C ASP A 365 24.41 0.27 -32.83
N PRO A 366 23.49 1.15 -32.38
CA PRO A 366 22.79 0.96 -31.11
C PRO A 366 22.02 -0.36 -31.03
N THR A 367 21.59 -0.95 -32.14
CA THR A 367 20.77 -2.19 -32.12
C THR A 367 21.54 -3.38 -31.55
N LYS A 368 22.87 -3.34 -31.59
CA LYS A 368 23.79 -4.35 -31.05
C LYS A 368 24.17 -4.14 -29.60
N TYR A 369 23.74 -3.02 -28.99
CA TYR A 369 23.95 -2.79 -27.57
C TYR A 369 23.30 -3.91 -26.75
N LYS A 370 24.04 -4.51 -25.82
CA LYS A 370 23.54 -5.57 -24.95
C LYS A 370 23.09 -5.00 -23.60
N SER A 371 21.79 -4.75 -23.47
CA SER A 371 21.18 -4.25 -22.23
C SER A 371 20.60 -5.38 -21.39
N ASN A 372 20.65 -5.18 -20.07
CA ASN A 372 19.94 -6.00 -19.09
C ASN A 372 19.06 -5.18 -18.14
N ILE A 373 18.78 -3.91 -18.49
CA ILE A 373 17.81 -3.10 -17.77
C ILE A 373 16.40 -3.64 -18.03
N PRO A 374 15.60 -3.92 -16.97
CA PRO A 374 14.20 -4.26 -17.13
C PRO A 374 13.39 -3.04 -17.59
N ILE A 375 12.78 -3.11 -18.77
CA ILE A 375 11.87 -2.08 -19.27
C ILE A 375 10.48 -2.32 -18.74
N GLN A 376 9.90 -1.31 -18.08
CA GLN A 376 8.62 -1.40 -17.37
C GLN A 376 7.47 -0.90 -18.26
N GLN A 377 6.37 -1.64 -18.31
CA GLN A 377 5.10 -1.23 -18.90
C GLN A 377 4.01 -1.27 -17.82
N ASP A 378 3.40 -0.13 -17.52
CA ASP A 378 2.47 0.02 -16.40
C ASP A 378 1.02 0.09 -16.90
N GLY A 379 0.11 -0.66 -16.27
CA GLY A 379 -1.32 -0.61 -16.59
C GLY A 379 -1.97 0.72 -16.19
N THR A 380 -2.80 1.29 -17.07
CA THR A 380 -3.50 2.55 -16.78
C THR A 380 -4.60 2.35 -15.72
N CYS A 381 -4.28 2.57 -14.44
CA CYS A 381 -5.23 2.39 -13.33
C CYS A 381 -5.89 1.00 -13.38
N ASN A 382 -5.07 -0.05 -13.28
CA ASN A 382 -5.42 -1.43 -13.61
C ASN A 382 -6.75 -1.94 -12.99
N GLY A 383 -7.05 -1.61 -11.74
CA GLY A 383 -8.34 -1.97 -11.13
C GLY A 383 -9.56 -1.43 -11.88
N LEU A 384 -9.49 -0.21 -12.44
CA LEU A 384 -10.55 0.35 -13.27
C LEU A 384 -10.59 -0.28 -14.67
N GLN A 385 -9.45 -0.67 -15.24
CA GLN A 385 -9.43 -1.44 -16.48
C GLN A 385 -10.21 -2.74 -16.30
N HIS A 386 -9.95 -3.46 -15.22
CA HIS A 386 -10.65 -4.69 -14.91
C HIS A 386 -12.16 -4.48 -14.66
N TYR A 387 -12.57 -3.39 -14.02
CA TYR A 387 -14.00 -3.06 -13.85
C TYR A 387 -14.68 -2.67 -15.16
N ALA A 388 -14.03 -1.84 -15.99
CA ALA A 388 -14.56 -1.44 -17.28
C ALA A 388 -14.74 -2.66 -18.18
N ALA A 389 -13.79 -3.59 -18.18
CA ALA A 389 -13.91 -4.83 -18.92
C ALA A 389 -15.00 -5.76 -18.37
N LEU A 390 -15.07 -5.93 -17.04
CA LEU A 390 -16.08 -6.76 -16.37
C LEU A 390 -17.50 -6.26 -16.60
N GLY A 391 -17.69 -4.93 -16.60
CA GLY A 391 -18.97 -4.29 -16.88
C GLY A 391 -19.25 -4.05 -18.35
N ARG A 392 -18.27 -4.26 -19.25
CA ARG A 392 -18.31 -3.84 -20.66
C ARG A 392 -18.71 -2.35 -20.78
N ASP A 393 -18.07 -1.50 -19.98
CA ASP A 393 -18.35 -0.06 -19.84
C ASP A 393 -17.50 0.75 -20.82
N GLU A 394 -18.12 1.29 -21.88
CA GLU A 394 -17.41 1.95 -22.99
C GLU A 394 -16.73 3.26 -22.57
N ASP A 395 -17.46 4.16 -21.89
CA ASP A 395 -16.92 5.42 -21.37
C ASP A 395 -15.79 5.16 -20.37
N GLY A 396 -16.01 4.20 -19.47
CA GLY A 396 -15.01 3.74 -18.52
C GLY A 396 -13.77 3.19 -19.22
N GLY A 397 -13.96 2.37 -20.26
CA GLY A 397 -12.92 1.74 -21.06
C GLY A 397 -12.06 2.77 -21.82
N LYS A 398 -12.68 3.79 -22.42
CA LYS A 398 -11.98 4.90 -23.05
C LYS A 398 -11.10 5.65 -22.03
N ALA A 399 -11.64 5.94 -20.85
CA ALA A 399 -10.92 6.69 -19.82
C ALA A 399 -9.71 5.97 -19.23
N VAL A 400 -9.58 4.65 -19.43
CA VAL A 400 -8.48 3.80 -18.94
C VAL A 400 -7.70 3.09 -20.05
N ASN A 401 -7.75 3.65 -21.26
CA ASN A 401 -6.99 3.19 -22.43
C ASN A 401 -7.28 1.72 -22.83
N ILE A 402 -8.50 1.23 -22.61
CA ILE A 402 -8.95 -0.02 -23.25
C ILE A 402 -9.27 0.24 -24.73
N VAL A 403 -9.97 1.33 -25.01
CA VAL A 403 -10.27 1.77 -26.37
C VAL A 403 -9.03 2.48 -26.95
N PRO A 404 -8.57 2.13 -28.16
CA PRO A 404 -7.45 2.79 -28.83
C PRO A 404 -7.62 4.30 -28.93
N CYS A 405 -6.52 5.02 -28.73
CA CYS A 405 -6.46 6.47 -28.78
C CYS A 405 -5.05 6.93 -29.18
N ASP A 406 -4.95 8.11 -29.81
CA ASP A 406 -3.66 8.67 -30.25
C ASP A 406 -2.86 9.26 -29.08
N GLU A 407 -3.57 9.75 -28.06
CA GLU A 407 -3.03 10.38 -26.87
C GLU A 407 -3.43 9.58 -25.61
N PRO A 408 -2.50 9.31 -24.68
CA PRO A 408 -2.80 8.53 -23.48
C PRO A 408 -3.82 9.23 -22.60
N GLN A 409 -4.89 8.52 -22.24
CA GLN A 409 -5.93 9.03 -21.36
C GLN A 409 -5.47 9.00 -19.90
N ASP A 410 -5.71 10.10 -19.19
CA ASP A 410 -5.43 10.22 -17.75
C ASP A 410 -6.75 10.38 -16.99
N ILE A 411 -7.31 9.26 -16.51
CA ILE A 411 -8.58 9.23 -15.76
C ILE A 411 -8.62 10.26 -14.62
N TYR A 412 -7.48 10.52 -13.97
CA TYR A 412 -7.41 11.49 -12.88
C TYR A 412 -7.68 12.92 -13.35
N THR A 413 -7.15 13.30 -14.51
CA THR A 413 -7.40 14.60 -15.14
C THR A 413 -8.81 14.69 -15.69
N VAL A 414 -9.34 13.60 -16.28
CA VAL A 414 -10.74 13.54 -16.74
C VAL A 414 -11.72 13.79 -15.58
N VAL A 415 -11.59 13.04 -14.49
CA VAL A 415 -12.42 13.23 -13.29
C VAL A 415 -12.22 14.61 -12.69
N LEU A 416 -10.99 15.11 -12.63
CA LEU A 416 -10.70 16.44 -12.10
C LEU A 416 -11.43 17.54 -12.87
N LYS A 417 -11.47 17.47 -14.21
CA LYS A 417 -12.21 18.43 -15.04
C LYS A 417 -13.71 18.43 -14.72
N ILE A 418 -14.31 17.26 -14.50
CA ILE A 418 -15.72 17.14 -14.10
C ILE A 418 -15.94 17.74 -12.70
N VAL A 419 -15.05 17.46 -11.75
CA VAL A 419 -15.11 18.01 -10.40
C VAL A 419 -15.00 19.54 -10.42
N ILE A 420 -14.07 20.10 -11.20
CA ILE A 420 -13.93 21.56 -11.38
C ILE A 420 -15.22 22.16 -11.94
N LYS A 421 -15.80 21.55 -12.98
CA LYS A 421 -17.07 22.03 -13.57
C LYS A 421 -18.22 22.02 -12.56
N LYS A 422 -18.35 20.97 -11.75
CA LYS A 422 -19.39 20.87 -10.71
C LYS A 422 -19.20 21.90 -9.60
N ILE A 423 -17.97 22.10 -9.14
CA ILE A 423 -17.66 23.10 -8.11
C ILE A 423 -17.85 24.54 -8.65
N GLN A 424 -17.50 24.79 -9.91
CA GLN A 424 -17.76 26.07 -10.56
C GLN A 424 -19.26 26.37 -10.63
N SER A 425 -20.09 25.36 -10.95
CA SER A 425 -21.55 25.51 -10.98
C SER A 425 -22.15 25.88 -9.62
N ASP A 426 -21.56 25.41 -8.50
CA ASP A 426 -22.01 25.82 -7.15
C ASP A 426 -21.70 27.31 -6.87
N LEU A 427 -20.65 27.84 -7.50
CA LEU A 427 -20.25 29.25 -7.47
C LEU A 427 -21.27 30.10 -8.26
N ASP A 428 -21.67 29.63 -9.44
CA ASP A 428 -22.54 30.34 -10.38
C ASP A 428 -24.04 30.25 -10.03
N GLN A 429 -24.54 29.11 -9.53
CA GLN A 429 -25.96 28.93 -9.13
C GLN A 429 -26.39 29.87 -7.99
N THR A 430 -25.45 30.36 -7.19
CA THR A 430 -25.77 31.30 -6.12
C THR A 430 -26.06 32.71 -6.68
N ILE A 431 -25.48 33.07 -7.84
CA ILE A 431 -25.70 34.38 -8.48
C ILE A 431 -27.12 34.45 -9.06
N SER A 432 -27.60 33.38 -9.68
CA SER A 432 -28.97 33.29 -10.23
C SER A 432 -30.05 33.27 -9.15
N ILE A 433 -29.80 32.66 -7.98
CA ILE A 433 -30.73 32.71 -6.84
C ILE A 433 -30.81 34.11 -6.22
N ILE A 434 -29.70 34.88 -6.21
CA ILE A 434 -29.70 36.27 -5.72
C ILE A 434 -30.46 37.17 -6.69
N LEU A 435 -30.23 37.04 -8.00
CA LEU A 435 -30.95 37.79 -9.04
C LEU A 435 -32.47 37.52 -8.98
N ASN A 436 -32.88 36.26 -8.86
CA ASN A 436 -34.30 35.90 -8.72
C ASN A 436 -34.94 36.36 -7.40
N LYS A 437 -34.17 36.57 -6.32
CA LYS A 437 -34.68 37.15 -5.07
C LYS A 437 -34.81 38.67 -5.13
N THR A 438 -33.95 39.37 -5.87
CA THR A 438 -34.11 40.81 -6.13
C THR A 438 -35.31 41.12 -7.02
N ASP A 439 -35.74 40.20 -7.88
CA ASP A 439 -36.94 40.37 -8.70
C ASP A 439 -38.25 40.11 -7.93
N VAL A 440 -38.21 39.35 -6.82
CA VAL A 440 -39.38 39.12 -5.95
C VAL A 440 -39.59 40.26 -4.93
N ILE A 441 -38.53 41.00 -4.56
CA ILE A 441 -38.65 42.13 -3.61
C ILE A 441 -39.12 43.43 -4.30
N LYS A 442 -39.11 43.51 -5.63
CA LYS A 442 -39.66 44.65 -6.39
C LYS A 442 -41.16 44.56 -6.71
N TYR A 443 -41.85 43.48 -6.31
CA TYR A 443 -43.28 43.26 -6.60
C TYR A 443 -44.18 43.23 -5.36
N ASN A 444 -43.75 43.79 -4.22
CA ASN A 444 -44.58 43.92 -3.02
C ASN A 444 -44.31 45.23 -2.25
N THR A 445 -44.19 46.34 -2.98
CA THR A 445 -44.34 47.69 -2.43
C THR A 445 -45.23 48.48 -3.38
N ASP A 446 -46.53 48.27 -3.26
CA ASP A 446 -47.57 49.27 -3.48
C ASP A 446 -48.87 48.72 -2.88
N ASN A 447 -49.58 49.57 -2.13
CA ASN A 447 -50.83 49.34 -1.37
C ASN A 447 -50.68 48.88 0.09
N ASN A 448 -50.43 49.81 1.00
CA ASN A 448 -51.51 50.44 1.78
C ASN A 448 -50.94 51.38 2.87
N ASN A 449 -51.40 52.63 2.80
CA ASN A 449 -51.38 53.60 3.90
C ASN A 449 -52.32 53.13 5.01
N ASP A 450 -51.93 53.29 6.28
CA ASP A 450 -52.62 54.20 7.21
C ASP A 450 -51.96 54.25 8.61
N ASN A 451 -51.51 55.47 8.95
CA ASN A 451 -51.59 56.20 10.22
C ASN A 451 -51.65 55.44 11.58
N ASN A 452 -50.63 55.64 12.45
CA ASN A 452 -50.64 56.67 13.50
C ASN A 452 -49.57 56.44 14.61
N ASN A 453 -48.81 57.51 14.91
CA ASN A 453 -48.37 58.07 16.22
C ASN A 453 -48.04 57.11 17.39
N ASN A 454 -46.98 57.27 18.22
CA ASN A 454 -46.28 58.47 18.68
C ASN A 454 -44.98 58.11 19.46
N ASN A 455 -44.00 59.03 19.37
CA ASN A 455 -43.07 59.53 20.40
C ASN A 455 -41.84 58.75 20.95
N ASN A 456 -40.68 59.41 20.71
CA ASN A 456 -39.58 59.78 21.62
C ASN A 456 -38.75 58.63 22.28
N ASN A 457 -37.41 58.55 22.24
CA ASN A 457 -36.38 59.58 22.39
C ASN A 457 -34.95 58.98 22.18
N ASN A 458 -34.09 59.74 21.48
CA ASN A 458 -32.64 59.94 21.61
C ASN A 458 -31.60 58.81 21.85
N ASN A 459 -30.72 58.69 20.83
CA ASN A 459 -29.25 58.71 20.87
C ASN A 459 -28.48 57.79 21.82
N ASN A 460 -27.74 56.82 21.27
CA ASN A 460 -26.28 56.95 21.17
C ASN A 460 -25.61 55.86 20.32
N ILE A 461 -24.52 56.31 19.71
CA ILE A 461 -23.58 55.65 18.82
C ILE A 461 -22.79 54.54 19.56
N ASP A 462 -22.28 53.58 18.77
CA ASP A 462 -21.33 52.51 19.10
C ASP A 462 -21.83 51.24 19.82
N SER A 463 -22.15 50.23 19.01
CA SER A 463 -21.70 48.82 19.22
C SER A 463 -22.31 47.89 18.17
N LYS A 464 -21.65 47.74 17.01
CA LYS A 464 -21.95 46.66 16.05
C LYS A 464 -20.72 45.80 15.76
N TYR A 465 -20.05 45.37 16.84
CA TYR A 465 -19.11 44.25 16.83
C TYR A 465 -19.44 43.28 17.96
N SER A 466 -20.57 42.60 17.86
CA SER A 466 -20.71 41.22 18.35
C SER A 466 -22.11 40.72 18.06
N LEU A 467 -22.20 39.73 17.16
CA LEU A 467 -23.13 38.62 17.27
C LEU A 467 -22.67 37.54 16.31
N ARG A 468 -21.67 36.78 16.79
CA ARG A 468 -21.35 35.43 16.33
C ARG A 468 -22.62 34.60 16.38
N SER A 469 -23.17 34.27 15.22
CA SER A 469 -24.12 33.18 15.04
C SER A 469 -23.43 32.07 14.22
N ASN A 470 -23.50 30.85 14.75
CA ASN A 470 -22.91 29.60 14.30
C ASN A 470 -22.55 29.50 12.79
N ASN A 471 -21.24 29.43 12.48
CA ASN A 471 -20.65 29.27 11.14
C ASN A 471 -21.10 27.99 10.40
N ILE A 472 -22.24 28.06 9.71
CA ILE A 472 -22.55 27.19 8.58
C ILE A 472 -21.83 27.77 7.36
N VAL A 473 -20.56 27.38 7.18
CA VAL A 473 -19.83 27.62 5.92
C VAL A 473 -20.67 27.08 4.76
N GLY A 474 -21.20 27.99 3.93
CA GLY A 474 -22.09 27.65 2.81
C GLY A 474 -21.33 26.97 1.67
N LYS A 475 -22.05 26.26 0.78
CA LYS A 475 -21.45 25.59 -0.40
C LYS A 475 -20.62 26.55 -1.27
N LYS A 476 -21.09 27.79 -1.47
CA LYS A 476 -20.37 28.84 -2.21
C LYS A 476 -19.00 29.15 -1.59
N GLN A 477 -18.95 29.37 -0.28
CA GLN A 477 -17.70 29.66 0.42
C GLN A 477 -16.70 28.49 0.33
N LEU A 478 -17.19 27.24 0.36
CA LEU A 478 -16.34 26.07 0.12
C LEU A 478 -15.82 26.00 -1.31
N ALA A 479 -16.63 26.38 -2.30
CA ALA A 479 -16.21 26.46 -3.70
C ALA A 479 -15.16 27.54 -3.91
N GLU A 480 -15.36 28.75 -3.37
CA GLU A 480 -14.38 29.85 -3.38
C GLU A 480 -13.03 29.41 -2.80
N TYR A 481 -13.04 28.79 -1.62
CA TYR A 481 -11.83 28.25 -1.00
C TYR A 481 -11.14 27.17 -1.85
N CYS A 482 -11.87 26.38 -2.64
CA CYS A 482 -11.24 25.40 -3.53
C CYS A 482 -10.37 26.08 -4.59
N PHE A 483 -10.81 27.23 -5.12
CA PHE A 483 -10.09 27.98 -6.14
C PHE A 483 -9.01 28.88 -5.52
N GLU A 484 -9.34 29.63 -4.47
CA GLU A 484 -8.41 30.52 -3.76
C GLU A 484 -7.16 29.76 -3.29
N PHE A 485 -7.35 28.58 -2.69
CA PHE A 485 -6.26 27.74 -2.18
C PHE A 485 -5.69 26.78 -3.23
N ASN A 486 -6.13 26.85 -4.49
CA ASN A 486 -5.70 25.98 -5.59
C ASN A 486 -5.73 24.48 -5.23
N LEU A 487 -6.84 24.03 -4.62
CA LEU A 487 -6.97 22.66 -4.10
C LEU A 487 -7.36 21.64 -5.18
N LEU A 488 -7.87 22.10 -6.32
CA LEU A 488 -8.38 21.26 -7.41
C LEU A 488 -7.24 20.79 -8.31
N THR A 489 -6.33 20.00 -7.75
CA THR A 489 -5.18 19.46 -8.49
C THR A 489 -5.23 17.94 -8.61
N ARG A 490 -4.55 17.40 -9.63
CA ARG A 490 -4.42 15.95 -9.84
C ARG A 490 -3.90 15.24 -8.59
N LYS A 491 -2.97 15.86 -7.85
CA LYS A 491 -2.36 15.32 -6.62
C LYS A 491 -3.38 15.09 -5.50
N VAL A 492 -4.42 15.91 -5.41
CA VAL A 492 -5.50 15.81 -4.40
C VAL A 492 -6.48 14.70 -4.76
N VAL A 493 -6.89 14.59 -6.02
CA VAL A 493 -7.91 13.62 -6.46
C VAL A 493 -7.37 12.20 -6.72
N LYS A 494 -6.08 12.07 -7.10
CA LYS A 494 -5.47 10.82 -7.57
C LYS A 494 -5.66 9.64 -6.60
N GLN A 495 -5.34 9.82 -5.33
CA GLN A 495 -5.41 8.74 -4.34
C GLN A 495 -6.86 8.25 -4.15
N THR A 496 -7.81 9.18 -4.11
CA THR A 496 -9.23 8.89 -3.95
C THR A 496 -9.77 8.11 -5.14
N ILE A 497 -9.51 8.59 -6.36
CA ILE A 497 -9.94 7.93 -7.60
C ILE A 497 -9.38 6.50 -7.68
N MET A 498 -8.07 6.35 -7.41
CA MET A 498 -7.40 5.05 -7.47
C MET A 498 -7.96 4.05 -6.46
N THR A 499 -8.51 4.50 -5.32
CA THR A 499 -8.89 3.62 -4.21
C THR A 499 -10.40 3.34 -4.09
N ILE A 500 -11.26 4.12 -4.76
CA ILE A 500 -12.72 3.93 -4.74
C ILE A 500 -13.14 2.57 -5.30
N CYS A 501 -12.46 2.12 -6.33
CA CYS A 501 -12.67 0.83 -6.99
C CYS A 501 -12.26 -0.33 -6.08
N TYR A 502 -11.31 -0.07 -5.19
CA TYR A 502 -10.86 -0.98 -4.15
C TYR A 502 -11.67 -0.89 -2.85
N GLY A 503 -12.91 -0.41 -2.92
CA GLY A 503 -13.83 -0.46 -1.78
C GLY A 503 -13.69 0.67 -0.76
N VAL A 504 -12.95 1.74 -1.07
CA VAL A 504 -12.93 2.94 -0.22
C VAL A 504 -14.34 3.50 -0.04
N THR A 505 -14.66 3.87 1.20
CA THR A 505 -15.92 4.47 1.62
C THR A 505 -15.85 5.99 1.51
N SER A 506 -17.00 6.67 1.58
CA SER A 506 -17.09 8.14 1.60
C SER A 506 -16.22 8.78 2.69
N ILE A 507 -16.16 8.14 3.87
CA ILE A 507 -15.31 8.56 5.00
C ILE A 507 -13.83 8.36 4.67
N GLY A 508 -13.48 7.22 4.05
CA GLY A 508 -12.11 6.94 3.62
C GLY A 508 -11.61 7.96 2.60
N ALA A 509 -12.41 8.28 1.59
CA ALA A 509 -12.09 9.29 0.59
C ALA A 509 -11.91 10.68 1.21
N LYS A 510 -12.83 11.10 2.09
CA LYS A 510 -12.69 12.35 2.85
C LYS A 510 -11.35 12.43 3.56
N ASN A 511 -10.94 11.36 4.25
CA ASN A 511 -9.69 11.32 4.99
C ASN A 511 -8.46 11.39 4.08
N GLN A 512 -8.51 10.78 2.89
CA GLN A 512 -7.44 10.87 1.90
C GLN A 512 -7.29 12.30 1.35
N VAL A 513 -8.41 12.92 0.95
CA VAL A 513 -8.45 14.32 0.50
C VAL A 513 -7.95 15.25 1.60
N LYS A 514 -8.43 15.06 2.84
CA LYS A 514 -7.98 15.81 4.02
C LYS A 514 -6.48 15.73 4.23
N GLY A 515 -5.89 14.55 4.11
CA GLY A 515 -4.44 14.37 4.23
C GLY A 515 -3.66 15.20 3.21
N LYS A 516 -4.16 15.31 1.97
CA LYS A 516 -3.55 16.13 0.92
C LYS A 516 -3.74 17.63 1.17
N ILE A 517 -4.94 18.06 1.53
CA ILE A 517 -5.23 19.47 1.84
C ILE A 517 -4.37 19.95 3.02
N LEU A 518 -4.23 19.16 4.09
CA LEU A 518 -3.38 19.50 5.23
C LEU A 518 -1.91 19.66 4.85
N THR A 519 -1.43 18.93 3.83
CA THR A 519 -0.05 19.06 3.34
C THR A 519 0.12 20.35 2.53
N MET A 520 -0.93 20.85 1.89
CA MET A 520 -0.90 22.06 1.05
C MET A 520 -1.10 23.35 1.85
N LEU A 521 -2.04 23.36 2.81
CA LEU A 521 -2.43 24.58 3.56
C LEU A 521 -1.76 24.72 4.94
N GLY A 522 -1.02 23.72 5.39
CA GLY A 522 -0.39 23.75 6.70
C GLY A 522 -1.39 23.91 7.86
N LYS A 523 -0.99 24.66 8.90
CA LYS A 523 -1.81 24.91 10.12
C LYS A 523 -2.60 26.24 10.07
N GLU A 524 -2.64 26.92 8.92
CA GLU A 524 -3.16 28.28 8.80
C GLU A 524 -4.70 28.33 8.72
N VAL A 525 -5.33 27.26 8.26
CA VAL A 525 -6.80 27.15 8.17
C VAL A 525 -7.36 26.34 9.34
N ASP A 526 -8.53 26.74 9.85
CA ASP A 526 -9.17 26.05 10.95
C ASP A 526 -9.55 24.60 10.58
N LYS A 527 -9.42 23.69 11.55
CA LYS A 527 -9.65 22.25 11.34
C LYS A 527 -11.07 21.93 10.87
N ASN A 528 -12.06 22.76 11.21
CA ASN A 528 -13.45 22.51 10.86
C ASN A 528 -13.68 22.81 9.38
N THR A 529 -13.15 23.93 8.88
CA THR A 529 -13.16 24.30 7.47
C THR A 529 -12.44 23.27 6.63
N ILE A 530 -11.25 22.79 7.04
CA ILE A 530 -10.55 21.70 6.36
C ILE A 530 -11.42 20.43 6.29
N ASN A 531 -12.10 20.06 7.38
CA ASN A 531 -13.00 18.90 7.38
C ASN A 531 -14.17 19.06 6.41
N LYS A 532 -14.76 20.26 6.32
CA LYS A 532 -15.87 20.57 5.41
C LYS A 532 -15.41 20.59 3.95
N LEU A 533 -14.31 21.28 3.65
CA LEU A 533 -13.64 21.27 2.33
C LEU A 533 -13.31 19.86 1.85
N SER A 534 -12.72 19.05 2.73
CA SER A 534 -12.35 17.68 2.40
C SER A 534 -13.57 16.81 2.09
N GLN A 535 -14.68 17.02 2.81
CA GLN A 535 -15.93 16.31 2.54
C GLN A 535 -16.56 16.75 1.23
N TYR A 536 -16.58 18.06 0.99
CA TYR A 536 -17.15 18.68 -0.20
C TYR A 536 -16.45 18.19 -1.48
N ILE A 537 -15.12 18.28 -1.53
CA ILE A 537 -14.32 17.77 -2.65
C ILE A 537 -14.50 16.24 -2.80
N ALA A 538 -14.46 15.47 -1.70
CA ALA A 538 -14.61 14.02 -1.77
C ALA A 538 -15.97 13.58 -2.32
N ASN A 539 -17.06 14.30 -2.01
CA ASN A 539 -18.39 14.02 -2.55
C ASN A 539 -18.41 14.20 -4.06
N TYR A 540 -17.90 15.32 -4.58
CA TYR A 540 -17.85 15.55 -6.03
C TYR A 540 -16.94 14.58 -6.77
N ILE A 541 -15.84 14.14 -6.17
CA ILE A 541 -15.01 13.05 -6.74
C ILE A 541 -15.85 11.77 -6.85
N PHE A 542 -16.57 11.39 -5.79
CA PHE A 542 -17.39 10.19 -5.78
C PHE A 542 -18.51 10.22 -6.82
N GLU A 543 -19.22 11.35 -6.91
CA GLU A 543 -20.28 11.56 -7.90
C GLU A 543 -19.73 11.47 -9.33
N SER A 544 -18.60 12.14 -9.60
CA SER A 544 -17.98 12.15 -10.94
C SER A 544 -17.48 10.77 -11.37
N ILE A 545 -16.89 9.97 -10.46
CA ILE A 545 -16.50 8.59 -10.78
C ILE A 545 -17.73 7.71 -11.00
N SER A 546 -18.77 7.88 -10.19
CA SER A 546 -20.01 7.09 -10.33
C SER A 546 -20.74 7.37 -11.64
N GLU A 547 -20.53 8.57 -12.21
CA GLU A 547 -21.03 8.98 -13.52
C GLU A 547 -20.25 8.34 -14.68
N ILE A 548 -18.92 8.24 -14.58
CA ILE A 548 -18.08 7.60 -15.60
C ILE A 548 -18.18 6.07 -15.53
N PHE A 549 -18.11 5.49 -14.33
CA PHE A 549 -18.06 4.04 -14.13
C PHE A 549 -19.38 3.50 -13.55
N LYS A 550 -20.49 3.84 -14.20
CA LYS A 550 -21.85 3.46 -13.77
C LYS A 550 -21.96 1.95 -13.59
N ARG A 551 -21.42 1.17 -14.54
CA ARG A 551 -21.53 -0.30 -14.52
C ARG A 551 -20.68 -0.91 -13.41
N ALA A 552 -19.50 -0.36 -13.14
CA ALA A 552 -18.68 -0.78 -12.00
C ALA A 552 -19.42 -0.60 -10.67
N MET A 553 -20.18 0.50 -10.52
CA MET A 553 -20.99 0.75 -9.32
C MET A 553 -22.16 -0.24 -9.19
N VAL A 554 -22.78 -0.65 -10.31
CA VAL A 554 -23.80 -1.70 -10.31
C VAL A 554 -23.22 -3.04 -9.88
N ILE A 555 -22.06 -3.44 -10.41
CA ILE A 555 -21.35 -4.67 -10.00
C ILE A 555 -21.00 -4.63 -8.51
N LYS A 556 -20.51 -3.49 -8.00
CA LYS A 556 -20.21 -3.32 -6.56
C LYS A 556 -21.47 -3.46 -5.70
N LYS A 557 -22.63 -2.93 -6.16
CA LYS A 557 -23.91 -3.14 -5.48
C LYS A 557 -24.33 -4.62 -5.50
N TRP A 558 -24.10 -5.32 -6.59
CA TRP A 558 -24.34 -6.77 -6.68
C TRP A 558 -23.45 -7.56 -5.70
N PHE A 559 -22.15 -7.27 -5.63
CA PHE A 559 -21.23 -7.85 -4.64
C PHE A 559 -21.69 -7.62 -3.20
N ASN A 560 -22.23 -6.44 -2.88
CA ASN A 560 -22.79 -6.16 -1.55
C ASN A 560 -23.98 -7.06 -1.22
N LYS A 561 -24.85 -7.38 -2.20
CA LYS A 561 -25.98 -8.29 -2.01
C LYS A 561 -25.48 -9.73 -1.77
N LEU A 562 -24.52 -10.22 -2.56
CA LEU A 562 -23.89 -11.53 -2.34
C LEU A 562 -23.22 -11.64 -0.97
N SER A 563 -22.51 -10.59 -0.58
CA SER A 563 -21.84 -10.50 0.73
C SER A 563 -22.83 -10.54 1.88
N LYS A 564 -23.98 -9.85 1.74
CA LYS A 564 -25.04 -9.83 2.75
C LYS A 564 -25.58 -11.24 3.00
N THR A 565 -25.98 -11.95 1.94
CA THR A 565 -26.49 -13.32 2.05
C THR A 565 -25.47 -14.27 2.68
N SER A 566 -24.20 -14.18 2.30
CA SER A 566 -23.12 -15.01 2.87
C SER A 566 -22.88 -14.71 4.36
N ASN A 567 -22.89 -13.42 4.73
CA ASN A 567 -22.72 -12.96 6.11
C ASN A 567 -23.90 -13.35 7.02
N ASP A 568 -25.13 -13.36 6.50
CA ASP A 568 -26.31 -13.78 7.25
C ASP A 568 -26.24 -15.27 7.61
N LEU A 569 -25.59 -16.07 6.75
CA LEU A 569 -25.31 -17.49 6.98
C LEU A 569 -23.98 -17.75 7.72
N ASN A 570 -23.22 -16.70 8.06
CA ASN A 570 -21.89 -16.77 8.67
C ASN A 570 -20.87 -17.61 7.87
N ILE A 571 -20.94 -17.57 6.53
CA ILE A 571 -20.03 -18.31 5.63
C ILE A 571 -19.11 -17.32 4.90
N PRO A 572 -17.77 -17.51 4.90
CA PRO A 572 -16.85 -16.54 4.32
C PRO A 572 -17.03 -16.44 2.82
N ILE A 573 -16.77 -15.27 2.24
CA ILE A 573 -16.87 -15.10 0.79
C ILE A 573 -15.76 -15.90 0.10
N THR A 574 -16.12 -16.75 -0.85
CA THR A 574 -15.19 -17.50 -1.70
C THR A 574 -15.58 -17.42 -3.17
N TRP A 575 -14.60 -17.56 -4.05
CA TRP A 575 -14.77 -17.64 -5.50
C TRP A 575 -13.59 -18.40 -6.12
N ILE A 576 -13.72 -18.81 -7.37
CA ILE A 576 -12.60 -19.36 -8.16
C ILE A 576 -12.18 -18.25 -9.12
N SER A 577 -10.89 -17.87 -9.10
CA SER A 577 -10.36 -16.91 -10.05
C SER A 577 -10.27 -17.53 -11.45
N PRO A 578 -10.21 -16.71 -12.53
CA PRO A 578 -10.13 -17.26 -13.89
C PRO A 578 -8.90 -18.15 -14.16
N ILE A 579 -7.78 -17.95 -13.45
CA ILE A 579 -6.63 -18.87 -13.56
C ILE A 579 -6.84 -20.21 -12.83
N GLY A 580 -7.98 -20.39 -12.15
CA GLY A 580 -8.36 -21.59 -11.42
C GLY A 580 -7.97 -21.59 -9.93
N LEU A 581 -7.61 -20.43 -9.35
CA LEU A 581 -7.27 -20.35 -7.92
C LEU A 581 -8.54 -20.23 -7.06
N PRO A 582 -8.79 -21.14 -6.10
CA PRO A 582 -9.82 -20.95 -5.09
C PRO A 582 -9.39 -19.86 -4.10
N CYS A 583 -10.19 -18.80 -4.00
CA CYS A 583 -9.95 -17.67 -3.10
C CYS A 583 -10.96 -17.69 -1.94
N GLU A 584 -10.50 -17.50 -0.70
CA GLU A 584 -11.35 -17.29 0.48
C GLU A 584 -10.92 -16.04 1.26
N GLN A 585 -11.89 -15.23 1.68
CA GLN A 585 -11.60 -14.09 2.53
C GLN A 585 -11.36 -14.49 4.00
N PRO A 586 -10.19 -14.17 4.58
CA PRO A 586 -9.81 -14.62 5.91
C PRO A 586 -10.43 -13.79 7.04
N TYR A 587 -11.42 -12.93 6.78
CA TYR A 587 -11.87 -11.94 7.76
C TYR A 587 -12.79 -12.55 8.83
N ARG A 588 -12.22 -12.74 10.03
CA ARG A 588 -12.88 -13.34 11.20
C ARG A 588 -12.68 -12.47 12.46
N LEU A 589 -13.63 -12.53 13.37
CA LEU A 589 -13.58 -11.89 14.69
C LEU A 589 -12.70 -12.73 15.61
N GLY A 590 -11.42 -12.38 15.70
CA GLY A 590 -10.49 -13.07 16.58
C GLY A 590 -10.80 -12.80 18.06
N SER A 591 -10.71 -13.83 18.89
CA SER A 591 -10.79 -13.73 20.35
C SER A 591 -9.39 -13.58 20.94
N ARG A 592 -9.22 -12.60 21.84
CA ARG A 592 -7.95 -12.41 22.53
C ARG A 592 -7.79 -13.49 23.60
N ILE A 593 -6.73 -14.27 23.51
CA ILE A 593 -6.32 -15.23 24.52
C ILE A 593 -4.99 -14.77 25.14
N VAL A 594 -4.82 -14.98 26.44
CA VAL A 594 -3.57 -14.70 27.14
C VAL A 594 -2.90 -16.03 27.42
N VAL A 595 -1.72 -16.23 26.83
CA VAL A 595 -0.87 -17.41 27.03
C VAL A 595 0.16 -17.06 28.08
N ASN A 596 0.06 -17.68 29.25
CA ASN A 596 1.05 -17.52 30.31
C ASN A 596 2.26 -18.40 29.99
N THR A 597 3.43 -17.78 29.86
CA THR A 597 4.73 -18.47 29.74
C THR A 597 5.52 -18.26 31.03
N PRO A 598 6.55 -19.08 31.32
CA PRO A 598 7.40 -18.90 32.50
C PRO A 598 8.06 -17.50 32.60
N LEU A 599 8.27 -16.83 31.47
CA LEU A 599 8.91 -15.51 31.40
C LEU A 599 7.90 -14.35 31.41
N GLN A 600 6.74 -14.52 30.77
CA GLN A 600 5.73 -13.47 30.62
C GLN A 600 4.37 -14.00 30.17
N SER A 601 3.32 -13.20 30.34
CA SER A 601 2.02 -13.44 29.71
C SER A 601 1.99 -12.81 28.30
N VAL A 602 1.85 -13.62 27.27
CA VAL A 602 1.75 -13.18 25.87
C VAL A 602 0.30 -13.16 25.44
N SER A 603 -0.15 -12.03 24.90
CA SER A 603 -1.48 -11.94 24.30
C SER A 603 -1.45 -12.42 22.85
N VAL A 604 -2.23 -13.44 22.53
CA VAL A 604 -2.38 -13.98 21.17
C VAL A 604 -3.84 -13.83 20.72
N ILE A 605 -4.07 -13.71 19.42
CA ILE A 605 -5.43 -13.71 18.86
C ILE A 605 -5.73 -15.11 18.33
N SER A 606 -6.77 -15.75 18.83
CA SER A 606 -7.29 -17.02 18.35
C SER A 606 -8.45 -16.80 17.40
N TYR A 607 -8.52 -17.60 16.34
CA TYR A 607 -9.64 -17.61 15.38
C TYR A 607 -10.43 -18.93 15.42
N LYS A 608 -10.15 -19.82 16.39
CA LYS A 608 -10.85 -21.09 16.53
C LYS A 608 -12.34 -20.82 16.86
N HIS A 609 -13.26 -21.41 16.09
CA HIS A 609 -14.71 -21.18 16.19
C HIS A 609 -15.14 -19.70 16.16
N SER A 610 -14.39 -18.86 15.44
CA SER A 610 -14.69 -17.42 15.34
C SER A 610 -15.77 -17.12 14.30
N ASP A 611 -16.68 -16.20 14.68
CA ASP A 611 -17.60 -15.55 13.75
C ASP A 611 -16.87 -14.73 12.70
N LEU A 612 -17.53 -14.46 11.59
CA LEU A 612 -16.99 -13.61 10.55
C LEU A 612 -17.02 -12.13 10.95
N ASP A 613 -15.99 -11.39 10.53
CA ASP A 613 -16.06 -9.94 10.51
C ASP A 613 -16.90 -9.50 9.30
N LYS A 614 -18.23 -9.48 9.48
CA LYS A 614 -19.23 -9.22 8.41
C LYS A 614 -18.94 -7.93 7.63
N ASN A 615 -18.46 -6.89 8.32
CA ASN A 615 -18.12 -5.62 7.69
C ASN A 615 -16.87 -5.74 6.81
N LYS A 616 -15.81 -6.39 7.28
CA LYS A 616 -14.61 -6.62 6.45
C LYS A 616 -14.87 -7.58 5.30
N GLN A 617 -15.70 -8.60 5.48
CA GLN A 617 -16.14 -9.48 4.39
C GLN A 617 -16.77 -8.66 3.26
N ARG A 618 -17.81 -7.88 3.59
CA ARG A 618 -18.52 -7.05 2.61
C ARG A 618 -17.63 -6.00 1.95
N LEU A 619 -16.87 -5.23 2.72
CA LEU A 619 -16.04 -4.14 2.19
C LEU A 619 -14.82 -4.66 1.42
N GLY A 620 -14.29 -5.82 1.81
CA GLY A 620 -13.13 -6.45 1.18
C GLY A 620 -13.46 -7.22 -0.10
N PHE A 621 -14.71 -7.59 -0.35
CA PHE A 621 -15.07 -8.40 -1.53
C PHE A 621 -14.74 -7.75 -2.87
N PRO A 622 -15.23 -6.53 -3.18
CA PRO A 622 -14.88 -5.87 -4.44
C PRO A 622 -13.37 -5.76 -4.72
N PRO A 623 -12.52 -5.23 -3.80
CA PRO A 623 -11.08 -5.16 -4.07
C PRO A 623 -10.42 -6.52 -4.23
N ASN A 624 -10.76 -7.48 -3.37
CA ASN A 624 -10.10 -8.78 -3.40
C ASN A 624 -10.45 -9.57 -4.66
N PHE A 625 -11.69 -9.43 -5.16
CA PHE A 625 -12.09 -10.04 -6.42
C PHE A 625 -11.32 -9.45 -7.60
N VAL A 626 -11.25 -8.12 -7.73
CA VAL A 626 -10.48 -7.46 -8.80
C VAL A 626 -8.99 -7.81 -8.71
N HIS A 627 -8.43 -7.87 -7.51
CA HIS A 627 -7.05 -8.32 -7.31
C HIS A 627 -6.80 -9.76 -7.75
N SER A 628 -7.83 -10.62 -7.76
CA SER A 628 -7.69 -11.97 -8.31
C SER A 628 -7.76 -11.99 -9.85
N LEU A 629 -8.43 -11.01 -10.46
CA LEU A 629 -8.45 -10.83 -11.92
C LEU A 629 -7.09 -10.33 -12.43
N ASP A 630 -6.52 -9.32 -11.77
CA ASP A 630 -5.19 -8.82 -12.14
C ASP A 630 -4.08 -9.86 -11.93
N ALA A 631 -4.15 -10.63 -10.84
CA ALA A 631 -3.24 -11.75 -10.61
C ALA A 631 -3.38 -12.82 -11.70
N SER A 632 -4.60 -13.13 -12.12
CA SER A 632 -4.85 -14.08 -13.22
C SER A 632 -4.28 -13.56 -14.54
N HIS A 633 -4.51 -12.29 -14.86
CA HIS A 633 -3.95 -11.64 -16.07
C HIS A 633 -2.41 -11.67 -16.08
N LEU A 634 -1.80 -11.36 -14.95
CA LEU A 634 -0.34 -11.44 -14.79
C LEU A 634 0.16 -12.86 -14.99
N MET A 635 -0.48 -13.86 -14.36
CA MET A 635 -0.06 -15.27 -14.48
C MET A 635 -0.18 -15.79 -15.92
N LEU A 636 -1.26 -15.43 -16.63
CA LEU A 636 -1.42 -15.79 -18.06
C LEU A 636 -0.31 -15.17 -18.92
N THR A 637 0.04 -13.92 -18.64
CA THR A 637 1.12 -13.22 -19.36
C THR A 637 2.48 -13.82 -19.02
N ALA A 638 2.74 -14.11 -17.74
CA ALA A 638 3.97 -14.77 -17.28
C ALA A 638 4.14 -16.15 -17.91
N GLU A 639 3.07 -16.94 -18.04
CA GLU A 639 3.09 -18.23 -18.72
C GLU A 639 3.49 -18.10 -20.19
N LYS A 640 2.92 -17.12 -20.93
CA LYS A 640 3.32 -16.86 -22.31
C LYS A 640 4.79 -16.44 -22.41
N MET A 641 5.23 -15.52 -21.55
CA MET A 641 6.59 -14.98 -21.61
C MET A 641 7.65 -16.02 -21.21
N LEU A 642 7.53 -16.60 -20.02
CA LEU A 642 8.55 -17.46 -19.42
C LEU A 642 8.51 -18.89 -19.97
N ILE A 643 7.31 -19.49 -20.02
CA ILE A 643 7.18 -20.92 -20.30
C ILE A 643 7.08 -21.19 -21.80
N LYS A 644 6.24 -20.43 -22.52
CA LYS A 644 5.99 -20.68 -23.94
C LYS A 644 7.06 -20.08 -24.87
N ASN A 645 7.71 -18.99 -24.46
CA ASN A 645 8.65 -18.25 -25.32
C ASN A 645 10.05 -18.05 -24.70
N ASN A 646 10.28 -18.50 -23.46
CA ASN A 646 11.58 -18.40 -22.78
C ASN A 646 12.18 -16.98 -22.74
N PHE A 647 11.32 -15.97 -22.54
CA PHE A 647 11.72 -14.58 -22.33
C PHE A 647 11.83 -14.24 -20.85
N SER A 648 12.80 -13.41 -20.48
CA SER A 648 12.90 -12.84 -19.14
C SER A 648 11.67 -11.96 -18.87
N PHE A 649 10.95 -12.25 -17.79
CA PHE A 649 9.76 -11.52 -17.39
C PHE A 649 9.76 -11.30 -15.89
N ALA A 650 9.48 -10.08 -15.47
CA ALA A 650 9.24 -9.76 -14.07
C ALA A 650 8.01 -8.88 -13.97
N ALA A 651 7.39 -8.84 -12.80
CA ALA A 651 6.27 -7.94 -12.60
C ALA A 651 6.17 -7.45 -11.16
N VAL A 652 5.57 -6.27 -11.01
CA VAL A 652 5.10 -5.72 -9.74
C VAL A 652 3.59 -5.50 -9.88
N HIS A 653 2.82 -6.56 -9.70
CA HIS A 653 1.36 -6.58 -9.83
C HIS A 653 0.86 -6.12 -11.22
N ASP A 654 0.69 -4.84 -11.46
CA ASP A 654 0.18 -4.22 -12.69
C ASP A 654 1.28 -3.52 -13.52
N SER A 655 2.55 -3.78 -13.18
CA SER A 655 3.74 -3.26 -13.86
C SER A 655 4.57 -4.42 -14.40
N TYR A 656 4.66 -4.59 -15.72
CA TYR A 656 5.20 -5.79 -16.38
C TYR A 656 6.49 -5.46 -17.10
N TRP A 657 7.53 -6.27 -16.88
CA TRP A 657 8.90 -5.94 -17.23
C TRP A 657 9.56 -7.01 -18.09
N THR A 658 10.33 -6.59 -19.09
CA THR A 658 11.14 -7.49 -19.92
C THR A 658 12.35 -6.74 -20.51
N HIS A 659 13.16 -7.40 -21.34
CA HIS A 659 14.24 -6.75 -22.07
C HIS A 659 13.70 -5.81 -23.15
N ALA A 660 14.43 -4.73 -23.44
CA ALA A 660 14.01 -3.73 -24.43
C ALA A 660 13.61 -4.32 -25.79
N GLY A 661 14.32 -5.34 -26.28
CA GLY A 661 14.01 -6.01 -27.54
C GLY A 661 12.75 -6.89 -27.53
N ASN A 662 12.16 -7.16 -26.36
CA ASN A 662 10.97 -8.02 -26.20
C ASN A 662 9.71 -7.24 -25.79
N VAL A 663 9.79 -5.92 -25.62
CA VAL A 663 8.67 -5.12 -25.10
C VAL A 663 7.46 -5.14 -26.03
N ASP A 664 7.66 -5.07 -27.35
CA ASP A 664 6.56 -5.16 -28.32
C ASP A 664 5.81 -6.50 -28.20
N THR A 665 6.55 -7.61 -28.14
CA THR A 665 5.98 -8.95 -27.97
C THR A 665 5.26 -9.08 -26.63
N MET A 666 5.85 -8.57 -25.55
CA MET A 666 5.22 -8.57 -24.23
C MET A 666 3.90 -7.78 -24.26
N ASN A 667 3.87 -6.59 -24.86
CA ASN A 667 2.67 -5.77 -24.97
C ASN A 667 1.56 -6.47 -25.78
N ASN A 668 1.90 -7.19 -26.84
CA ASN A 668 0.94 -8.02 -27.57
C ASN A 668 0.39 -9.14 -26.68
N PHE A 669 1.25 -9.88 -25.96
CA PHE A 669 0.81 -10.93 -25.05
C PHE A 669 -0.05 -10.41 -23.90
N ILE A 670 0.27 -9.23 -23.34
CA ILE A 670 -0.54 -8.56 -22.31
C ILE A 670 -1.97 -8.35 -22.82
N ARG A 671 -2.12 -7.76 -24.01
CA ARG A 671 -3.42 -7.45 -24.61
C ARG A 671 -4.19 -8.72 -24.96
N GLU A 672 -3.54 -9.70 -25.60
CA GLU A 672 -4.16 -11.00 -25.93
C GLU A 672 -4.64 -11.75 -24.69
N CYS A 673 -3.81 -11.80 -23.63
CA CYS A 673 -4.20 -12.45 -22.37
C CYS A 673 -5.35 -11.71 -21.69
N PHE A 674 -5.41 -10.38 -21.79
CA PHE A 674 -6.53 -9.60 -21.27
C PHE A 674 -7.83 -9.89 -22.04
N VAL A 675 -7.79 -9.93 -23.37
CA VAL A 675 -8.94 -10.30 -24.21
C VAL A 675 -9.40 -11.70 -23.85
N ASN A 676 -8.50 -12.69 -23.84
CA ASN A 676 -8.83 -14.08 -23.50
C ASN A 676 -9.48 -14.20 -22.12
N LEU A 677 -8.94 -13.51 -21.11
CA LEU A 677 -9.49 -13.48 -19.76
C LEU A 677 -10.96 -13.01 -19.73
N TYR A 678 -11.29 -11.97 -20.51
CA TYR A 678 -12.62 -11.36 -20.53
C TYR A 678 -13.55 -11.90 -21.62
N SER A 679 -13.08 -12.82 -22.45
CA SER A 679 -13.91 -13.66 -23.31
C SER A 679 -14.71 -14.69 -22.50
N GLU A 680 -14.27 -15.03 -21.30
CA GLU A 680 -15.03 -15.87 -20.38
C GLU A 680 -16.17 -15.12 -19.67
N PRO A 681 -17.31 -15.78 -19.36
CA PRO A 681 -18.41 -15.16 -18.65
C PRO A 681 -18.15 -15.12 -17.13
N ILE A 682 -17.16 -14.33 -16.70
CA ILE A 682 -16.64 -14.30 -15.32
C ILE A 682 -17.73 -14.09 -14.25
N LEU A 683 -18.64 -13.12 -14.47
CA LEU A 683 -19.71 -12.82 -13.51
C LEU A 683 -20.70 -13.98 -13.37
N GLU A 684 -21.02 -14.63 -14.48
CA GLU A 684 -21.93 -15.78 -14.54
C GLU A 684 -21.29 -17.01 -13.90
N ASN A 685 -20.04 -17.30 -14.22
CA ASN A 685 -19.26 -18.36 -13.57
C ASN A 685 -19.22 -18.18 -12.05
N MET A 686 -19.06 -16.94 -11.57
CA MET A 686 -19.12 -16.66 -10.15
C MET A 686 -20.53 -16.86 -9.58
N TYR A 687 -21.57 -16.39 -10.27
CA TYR A 687 -22.96 -16.57 -9.84
C TYR A 687 -23.30 -18.05 -9.66
N GLN A 688 -22.97 -18.88 -10.65
CA GLN A 688 -23.17 -20.33 -10.60
C GLN A 688 -22.40 -21.00 -9.45
N ASN A 689 -21.17 -20.57 -9.19
CA ASN A 689 -20.38 -21.05 -8.04
C ASN A 689 -21.05 -20.70 -6.70
N PHE A 690 -21.58 -19.48 -6.57
CA PHE A 690 -22.34 -19.09 -5.38
C PHE A 690 -23.64 -19.90 -5.25
N GLN A 691 -24.38 -20.13 -6.34
CA GLN A 691 -25.61 -20.94 -6.30
C GLN A 691 -25.33 -22.36 -5.83
N LYS A 692 -24.32 -23.04 -6.41
CA LYS A 692 -23.90 -24.39 -6.01
C LYS A 692 -23.54 -24.45 -4.52
N ARG A 693 -22.81 -23.45 -4.02
CA ARG A 693 -22.36 -23.39 -2.62
C ARG A 693 -23.48 -23.06 -1.63
N LEU A 694 -24.41 -22.18 -2.01
CA LEU A 694 -25.53 -21.77 -1.16
C LEU A 694 -26.67 -22.81 -1.15
N GLY A 695 -26.73 -23.70 -2.14
CA GLY A 695 -27.72 -24.78 -2.23
C GLY A 695 -29.15 -24.22 -2.14
N LYS A 696 -29.92 -24.66 -1.14
CA LYS A 696 -31.29 -24.17 -0.89
C LYS A 696 -31.41 -22.66 -0.66
N PHE A 697 -30.32 -21.98 -0.32
CA PHE A 697 -30.29 -20.52 -0.14
C PHE A 697 -29.92 -19.76 -1.42
N ALA A 698 -29.72 -20.44 -2.56
CA ALA A 698 -29.37 -19.82 -3.83
C ALA A 698 -30.44 -18.83 -4.33
N SER A 699 -31.72 -19.02 -4.00
CA SER A 699 -32.79 -18.06 -4.33
C SER A 699 -32.64 -16.70 -3.65
N LYS A 700 -31.79 -16.59 -2.62
CA LYS A 700 -31.52 -15.32 -1.91
C LYS A 700 -30.49 -14.43 -2.60
N ILE A 701 -29.85 -14.89 -3.67
CA ILE A 701 -28.88 -14.09 -4.43
C ILE A 701 -29.45 -13.68 -5.80
N PRO A 702 -29.33 -12.40 -6.18
CA PRO A 702 -29.78 -11.94 -7.49
C PRO A 702 -28.84 -12.43 -8.61
N PRO A 703 -29.35 -12.58 -9.85
CA PRO A 703 -28.50 -12.84 -11.02
C PRO A 703 -27.47 -11.71 -11.24
N PRO A 704 -26.40 -11.97 -12.00
CA PRO A 704 -25.42 -10.94 -12.33
C PRO A 704 -26.07 -9.78 -13.08
N PRO A 705 -25.53 -8.55 -12.92
CA PRO A 705 -26.04 -7.39 -13.63
C PRO A 705 -25.75 -7.46 -15.13
N GLU A 706 -26.60 -6.83 -15.94
CA GLU A 706 -26.38 -6.69 -17.38
C GLU A 706 -25.07 -5.96 -17.70
N GLN A 707 -24.32 -6.52 -18.65
CA GLN A 707 -23.11 -5.92 -19.19
C GLN A 707 -23.45 -4.89 -20.27
N GLY A 708 -22.50 -4.00 -20.56
CA GLY A 708 -22.62 -3.02 -21.65
C GLY A 708 -22.11 -3.52 -23.00
N SER A 709 -21.86 -2.56 -23.88
CA SER A 709 -21.54 -2.77 -25.29
C SER A 709 -20.05 -2.69 -25.62
N LEU A 710 -19.17 -2.44 -24.63
CA LEU A 710 -17.73 -2.32 -24.91
C LEU A 710 -17.19 -3.61 -25.55
N ASP A 711 -16.67 -3.48 -26.76
CA ASP A 711 -15.89 -4.55 -27.38
C ASP A 711 -14.48 -4.59 -26.76
N ILE A 712 -14.15 -5.71 -26.12
CA ILE A 712 -12.86 -5.92 -25.46
C ILE A 712 -11.75 -6.18 -26.49
N SER A 713 -12.10 -6.63 -27.70
CA SER A 713 -11.11 -6.86 -28.76
C SER A 713 -10.32 -5.60 -29.12
N LEU A 714 -10.91 -4.41 -28.91
CA LEU A 714 -10.29 -3.10 -29.11
C LEU A 714 -8.98 -2.93 -28.33
N VAL A 715 -8.80 -3.63 -27.20
CA VAL A 715 -7.57 -3.62 -26.41
C VAL A 715 -6.35 -4.02 -27.25
N LEU A 716 -6.51 -4.89 -28.26
CA LEU A 716 -5.42 -5.35 -29.12
C LEU A 716 -4.74 -4.21 -29.87
N GLY A 717 -5.50 -3.18 -30.27
CA GLY A 717 -4.99 -1.97 -30.92
C GLY A 717 -4.60 -0.85 -29.95
N SER A 718 -4.79 -1.04 -28.65
CA SER A 718 -4.58 0.05 -27.68
C SER A 718 -3.12 0.19 -27.26
N ARG A 719 -2.46 1.20 -27.83
CA ARG A 719 -1.03 1.52 -27.59
C ARG A 719 -0.74 1.84 -26.12
N TYR A 720 -1.65 2.52 -25.43
CA TYR A 720 -1.46 3.02 -24.06
C TYR A 720 -2.16 2.19 -22.97
N PHE A 721 -2.69 1.01 -23.32
CA PHE A 721 -3.29 0.10 -22.34
C PHE A 721 -2.32 -0.23 -21.19
N PHE A 722 -1.09 -0.58 -21.56
CA PHE A 722 0.10 -0.65 -20.70
C PHE A 722 1.20 0.17 -21.39
N SER A 723 1.80 1.17 -20.73
CA SER A 723 2.76 2.09 -21.38
C SER A 723 3.72 2.82 -20.45
#